data_AF-G4TK02-F1
#
_entry.id   AF-G4TK02-F1
#
_cell.length_a   1.000
_cell.length_b   1.000
_cell.length_c   1.000
_cell.angle_alpha   90.00
_cell.angle_beta   90.00
_cell.angle_gamma   90.00
#
_symmetry.space_group_name_H-M   'P 1'
#
loop_
_entity.id
_entity.type
_entity.pdbx_description
1 polymer ?
#
loop_
_entity_poly.entity_id
_entity_poly.type
_entity_poly.pdbx_seq_one_letter_code
_entity_poly.pdbx_strand_id
1 'polypeptide(L)'
;MATKPEYALGRVEVHLAERNSLKAAVQSLLGASRDLDLPENLHTALEKWLQAPRDSVHASKLGQEIVGHIKSNSITHHAAQTIVSLQHQFVATSHWIIGSDAWSYDIGSSGVHHAIASGLNVNLLVLDTTPYTARNAADPEKRKKDIGLYAMNYGNVYVASVAIYSSYGHVLRTLMEADLYDGPSIILAYLPYTSEEDAALTVLKETKLAVDTGYWPLYRWNPSKNDQESFSLDSEAVKADLQEFLDRQNHLSQLVASEPKLAAELVTSLGSKLAEARSKKASEAYESLVGGLDGPPLTILYASDGGAAEKFAKRLANRAKARGVTAKVQTMDSFPLEELRHEEYVAFVTSTAGQGEPPQNGRETFKALNAAATRGDRLFETLKFSVFAMGDSHYWPRPEDAHYYNKPGKDLDRRLEQLGGERVADLGLGDDQDADGPMTGYKIWEPLLWKALGVEGVEVTEAEPEPVTNEHIKIASNFLRGTIAEGLQDTSTGALAPSDGQLTKFHGIYEQDDRDIRDERKAQGLEPAYSFMIRVRMPGGVCTPNQWLDMDRISDEHGNGTFKLTTRQTFQFHGVIKKHLKPSIQAINKALLDTIAACGDVNRNVLCSSLPSLSHLHEECYRFAASLSEKLLPKTTAYHEIWLDKKLVAGDAIKDVEPMYGPYYLPRKFKIAVAIPPNNDVDIFANDVGFIAIPDANGHLTGFNVTAGGGMGVTHSNKKTYPRAADVLGFVPPELGYKAAESILLVQRDNGNRADRKNARLKYTIDRMGLDVFKAEVEKRQGFKFEPAKPFNFVSNVDEFGWVTDAQGKHHFTCFIENGRVQDEPGKDFKTGLREIAKVHKGRFRLTANQHLIISEVPTDELDTIKKLLAKYRLDNLQFSGLRLSSSACVAFPTCGLAMAESERYLPVLIDKVETICEENGLRNDSIVMRMTGCPNGCARPYLAEVAFVGKAPGSYLMLLGGGYYGQRLNKIYRENVTEPQILAILRPMIKRYALERKEGERFGDFVIRAGYISATTSGKAWYEGMGGEGQYREATLQ
;
A
#
# COMPACT_ATOMS: atom_id res chain seq x y z
N MET A 1 11.52 -11.86 54.11
CA MET A 1 12.30 -10.60 54.00
C MET A 1 13.18 -10.55 52.75
N ALA A 2 13.65 -11.68 52.21
CA ALA A 2 14.54 -11.73 51.02
C ALA A 2 13.87 -11.56 49.63
N THR A 3 12.56 -11.25 49.56
CA THR A 3 11.80 -11.14 48.31
C THR A 3 11.44 -9.70 47.93
N LYS A 4 11.90 -8.72 48.71
CA LYS A 4 11.63 -7.30 48.48
C LYS A 4 12.84 -6.64 47.79
N PRO A 5 12.66 -5.85 46.71
CA PRO A 5 13.75 -5.19 45.99
C PRO A 5 14.68 -4.36 46.89
N GLU A 6 14.14 -3.78 47.95
CA GLU A 6 14.87 -2.94 48.92
C GLU A 6 15.87 -3.78 49.76
N TYR A 7 15.57 -5.07 49.99
CA TYR A 7 16.50 -5.97 50.66
C TYR A 7 17.69 -6.33 49.77
N ALA A 8 17.44 -6.54 48.48
CA ALA A 8 18.51 -6.80 47.50
C ALA A 8 19.41 -5.57 47.35
N LEU A 9 18.83 -4.37 47.31
CA LEU A 9 19.58 -3.11 47.27
C LEU A 9 20.45 -2.93 48.53
N GLY A 10 19.91 -3.17 49.73
CA GLY A 10 20.68 -3.08 50.97
C GLY A 10 21.85 -4.07 51.06
N ARG A 11 21.73 -5.25 50.42
CA ARG A 11 22.86 -6.20 50.29
C ARG A 11 23.97 -5.66 49.40
N VAL A 12 23.61 -5.00 48.30
CA VAL A 12 24.57 -4.36 47.39
C VAL A 12 25.27 -3.18 48.08
N GLU A 13 24.55 -2.37 48.85
CA GLU A 13 25.13 -1.28 49.66
C GLU A 13 26.22 -1.76 50.61
N VAL A 14 25.98 -2.86 51.33
CA VAL A 14 26.97 -3.45 52.25
C VAL A 14 28.23 -3.87 51.49
N HIS A 15 28.09 -4.56 50.36
CA HIS A 15 29.25 -4.99 49.57
C HIS A 15 30.05 -3.81 49.01
N LEU A 16 29.36 -2.76 48.52
CA LEU A 16 30.02 -1.54 48.04
C LEU A 16 30.73 -0.78 49.17
N ALA A 17 30.14 -0.73 50.36
CA ALA A 17 30.75 -0.11 51.55
C ALA A 17 32.00 -0.87 52.01
N GLU A 18 31.98 -2.21 52.01
CA GLU A 18 33.14 -3.04 52.31
C GLU A 18 34.27 -2.83 51.28
N ARG A 19 33.94 -2.76 49.98
CA ARG A 19 34.92 -2.48 48.93
C ARG A 19 35.54 -1.09 49.06
N ASN A 20 34.76 -0.08 49.41
CA ASN A 20 35.27 1.26 49.68
C ASN A 20 36.17 1.30 50.92
N SER A 21 35.83 0.52 51.96
CA SER A 21 36.65 0.36 53.15
C SER A 21 38.00 -0.31 52.83
N LEU A 22 38.02 -1.31 51.94
CA LEU A 22 39.25 -1.92 51.42
C LEU A 22 40.11 -0.88 50.67
N LYS A 23 39.52 -0.07 49.78
CA LYS A 23 40.23 0.99 49.06
C LYS A 23 40.86 2.01 50.01
N ALA A 24 40.10 2.46 51.02
CA ALA A 24 40.59 3.39 52.04
C ALA A 24 41.74 2.80 52.86
N ALA A 25 41.66 1.50 53.21
CA ALA A 25 42.73 0.79 53.90
C ALA A 25 44.01 0.67 53.04
N VAL A 26 43.87 0.38 51.75
CA VAL A 26 45.01 0.35 50.81
C VAL A 26 45.66 1.73 50.66
N GLN A 27 44.86 2.80 50.50
CA GLN A 27 45.37 4.17 50.45
C GLN A 27 46.06 4.59 51.75
N SER A 28 45.49 4.22 52.90
CA SER A 28 46.08 4.48 54.22
C SER A 28 47.42 3.75 54.39
N LEU A 29 47.52 2.50 53.94
CA LEU A 29 48.76 1.73 54.02
C LEU A 29 49.85 2.32 53.09
N LEU A 30 49.48 2.77 51.88
CA LEU A 30 50.40 3.47 50.97
C LEU A 30 50.83 4.84 51.51
N GLY A 31 49.93 5.59 52.17
CA GLY A 31 50.25 6.88 52.79
C GLY A 31 51.23 6.76 53.96
N ALA A 32 51.20 5.65 54.69
CA ALA A 32 52.12 5.32 55.79
C ALA A 32 53.42 4.62 55.31
N SER A 33 53.65 4.51 54.00
CA SER A 33 54.76 3.76 53.40
C SER A 33 56.15 4.23 53.87
N ARG A 34 56.33 5.54 54.09
CA ARG A 34 57.59 6.13 54.55
C ARG A 34 57.93 5.79 56.01
N ASP A 35 56.92 5.54 56.84
CA ASP A 35 57.09 5.29 58.27
C ASP A 35 57.16 3.78 58.60
N LEU A 36 56.73 2.92 57.67
CA LEU A 36 56.58 1.47 57.86
C LEU A 36 57.59 0.62 57.08
N ASP A 37 58.50 1.25 56.32
CA ASP A 37 59.52 0.62 55.47
C ASP A 37 58.95 -0.55 54.63
N LEU A 38 57.84 -0.28 53.93
CA LEU A 38 57.09 -1.29 53.19
C LEU A 38 57.96 -1.92 52.09
N PRO A 39 57.95 -3.26 51.92
CA PRO A 39 58.66 -3.90 50.82
C PRO A 39 58.26 -3.33 49.47
N GLU A 40 59.23 -3.03 48.60
CA GLU A 40 59.02 -2.40 47.29
C GLU A 40 58.03 -3.17 46.41
N ASN A 41 58.03 -4.51 46.52
CA ASN A 41 57.09 -5.39 45.85
C ASN A 41 55.64 -5.23 46.35
N LEU A 42 55.44 -5.02 47.65
CA LEU A 42 54.12 -4.78 48.23
C LEU A 42 53.62 -3.37 47.87
N HIS A 43 54.49 -2.37 47.92
CA HIS A 43 54.17 -1.00 47.50
C HIS A 43 53.69 -0.97 46.04
N THR A 44 54.45 -1.60 45.15
CA THR A 44 54.12 -1.70 43.72
C THR A 44 52.80 -2.46 43.48
N ALA A 45 52.54 -3.54 44.24
CA ALA A 45 51.30 -4.31 44.11
C ALA A 45 50.06 -3.52 44.56
N LEU A 46 50.17 -2.77 45.67
CA LEU A 46 49.11 -1.89 46.18
C LEU A 46 48.80 -0.75 45.19
N GLU A 47 49.83 -0.10 44.62
CA GLU A 47 49.66 0.93 43.59
C GLU A 47 49.00 0.39 42.32
N LYS A 48 49.45 -0.78 41.83
CA LYS A 48 48.87 -1.43 40.64
C LYS A 48 47.40 -1.80 40.84
N TRP A 49 47.01 -2.25 42.04
CA TRP A 49 45.61 -2.56 42.32
C TRP A 49 44.73 -1.30 42.36
N LEU A 50 45.24 -0.18 42.91
CA LEU A 50 44.52 1.11 42.86
C LEU A 50 44.36 1.66 41.44
N GLN A 51 45.31 1.39 40.54
CA GLN A 51 45.29 1.85 39.15
C GLN A 51 44.34 1.05 38.23
N ALA A 52 43.93 -0.18 38.61
CA ALA A 52 43.06 -1.04 37.79
C ALA A 52 41.96 -1.75 38.61
N PRO A 53 41.05 -1.01 39.28
CA PRO A 53 40.14 -1.55 40.29
C PRO A 53 38.99 -2.43 39.77
N ARG A 54 38.83 -2.58 38.44
CA ARG A 54 37.73 -3.32 37.79
C ARG A 54 38.16 -4.58 37.02
N ASP A 55 39.46 -4.84 36.89
CA ASP A 55 39.95 -6.05 36.24
C ASP A 55 39.91 -7.23 37.23
N SER A 56 38.86 -8.05 37.18
CA SER A 56 38.62 -9.12 38.15
C SER A 56 39.73 -10.18 38.17
N VAL A 57 40.38 -10.45 37.04
CA VAL A 57 41.42 -11.48 36.90
C VAL A 57 42.74 -10.98 37.47
N HIS A 58 43.17 -9.77 37.10
CA HIS A 58 44.39 -9.19 37.64
C HIS A 58 44.24 -8.77 39.10
N ALA A 59 43.07 -8.27 39.51
CA ALA A 59 42.83 -7.85 40.90
C ALA A 59 42.78 -9.03 41.88
N SER A 60 42.30 -10.21 41.45
CA SER A 60 42.35 -11.43 42.27
C SER A 60 43.79 -11.85 42.55
N LYS A 61 44.64 -11.88 41.51
CA LYS A 61 46.05 -12.25 41.62
C LYS A 61 46.83 -11.26 42.48
N LEU A 62 46.66 -9.95 42.24
CA LEU A 62 47.27 -8.90 43.04
C LEU A 62 46.80 -8.96 44.50
N GLY A 63 45.52 -9.24 44.75
CA GLY A 63 44.99 -9.42 46.11
C GLY A 63 45.66 -10.55 46.87
N GLN A 64 45.89 -11.70 46.22
CA GLN A 64 46.62 -12.83 46.83
C GLN A 64 48.08 -12.48 47.14
N GLU A 65 48.75 -11.77 46.23
CA GLU A 65 50.13 -11.29 46.42
C GLU A 65 50.23 -10.27 47.57
N ILE A 66 49.31 -9.30 47.63
CA ILE A 66 49.23 -8.29 48.70
C ILE A 66 49.01 -8.94 50.06
N VAL A 67 48.03 -9.84 50.17
CA VAL A 67 47.74 -10.55 51.44
C VAL A 67 48.90 -11.46 51.84
N GLY A 68 49.53 -12.13 50.87
CA GLY A 68 50.73 -12.93 51.08
C GLY A 68 51.89 -12.13 51.67
N HIS A 69 52.18 -10.96 51.09
CA HIS A 69 53.23 -10.06 51.55
C HIS A 69 52.93 -9.42 52.91
N ILE A 70 51.67 -9.07 53.19
CA ILE A 70 51.27 -8.54 54.51
C ILE A 70 51.49 -9.60 55.60
N LYS A 71 51.09 -10.85 55.34
CA LYS A 71 51.25 -11.96 56.30
C LYS A 71 52.71 -12.38 56.49
N SER A 72 53.50 -12.43 55.41
CA SER A 72 54.91 -12.86 55.48
C SER A 72 55.82 -11.85 56.18
N ASN A 73 55.54 -10.55 56.03
CA ASN A 73 56.35 -9.48 56.62
C ASN A 73 55.82 -9.01 58.00
N SER A 74 54.78 -9.66 58.53
CA SER A 74 54.22 -9.38 59.87
C SER A 74 53.90 -7.89 60.10
N ILE A 75 53.29 -7.24 59.10
CA ILE A 75 52.96 -5.80 59.16
C ILE A 75 51.80 -5.59 60.16
N THR A 76 52.07 -4.92 61.28
CA THR A 76 51.12 -4.75 62.41
C THR A 76 50.18 -3.55 62.28
N HIS A 77 50.28 -2.79 61.18
CA HIS A 77 49.46 -1.60 60.97
C HIS A 77 47.96 -1.95 60.85
N HIS A 78 47.09 -1.14 61.47
CA HIS A 78 45.65 -1.35 61.48
C HIS A 78 45.07 -1.51 60.06
N ALA A 79 45.53 -0.69 59.10
CA ALA A 79 45.09 -0.80 57.70
C ALA A 79 45.47 -2.14 57.05
N ALA A 80 46.61 -2.74 57.42
CA ALA A 80 47.03 -4.05 56.90
C ALA A 80 46.13 -5.18 57.41
N GLN A 81 45.68 -5.10 58.67
CA GLN A 81 44.71 -6.05 59.23
C GLN A 81 43.34 -5.94 58.55
N THR A 82 42.88 -4.71 58.28
CA THR A 82 41.64 -4.46 57.51
C THR A 82 41.73 -5.00 56.07
N ILE A 83 42.89 -4.89 55.41
CA ILE A 83 43.10 -5.47 54.09
C ILE A 83 42.99 -7.00 54.11
N VAL A 84 43.54 -7.65 55.14
CA VAL A 84 43.48 -9.11 55.28
C VAL A 84 42.05 -9.59 55.60
N SER A 85 41.28 -8.87 56.41
CA SER A 85 39.89 -9.24 56.71
C SER A 85 38.95 -9.07 55.50
N LEU A 86 39.21 -8.07 54.66
CA LEU A 86 38.46 -7.78 53.43
C LEU A 86 39.08 -8.43 52.18
N GLN A 87 39.92 -9.46 52.33
CA GLN A 87 40.62 -10.10 51.20
C GLN A 87 39.70 -10.64 50.08
N HIS A 88 38.45 -10.95 50.40
CA HIS A 88 37.46 -11.43 49.42
C HIS A 88 36.94 -10.30 48.51
N GLN A 89 37.10 -9.04 48.91
CA GLN A 89 36.68 -7.85 48.17
C GLN A 89 37.71 -7.38 47.12
N PHE A 90 38.86 -8.06 46.98
CA PHE A 90 39.85 -7.72 45.95
C PHE A 90 39.32 -7.97 44.53
N VAL A 91 38.49 -9.00 44.35
CA VAL A 91 37.85 -9.31 43.06
C VAL A 91 36.70 -8.34 42.82
N ALA A 92 36.62 -7.73 41.64
CA ALA A 92 35.46 -6.94 41.24
C ALA A 92 34.27 -7.88 40.95
N THR A 93 33.14 -7.66 41.63
CA THR A 93 31.90 -8.42 41.43
C THR A 93 30.83 -7.54 40.81
N SER A 94 30.15 -8.06 39.79
CA SER A 94 28.98 -7.45 39.17
C SER A 94 27.73 -7.67 40.03
N HIS A 95 26.97 -6.62 40.31
CA HIS A 95 25.79 -6.69 41.17
C HIS A 95 24.52 -6.63 40.32
N TRP A 96 23.78 -7.73 40.22
CA TRP A 96 22.55 -7.84 39.43
C TRP A 96 21.33 -8.11 40.31
N ILE A 97 20.29 -7.30 40.14
CA ILE A 97 18.98 -7.46 40.76
C ILE A 97 17.98 -7.82 39.65
N ILE A 98 17.35 -8.99 39.74
CA ILE A 98 16.41 -9.50 38.72
C ILE A 98 14.98 -9.40 39.25
N GLY A 99 14.08 -8.83 38.46
CA GLY A 99 12.67 -8.66 38.77
C GLY A 99 11.75 -8.92 37.60
N SER A 100 10.45 -8.84 37.86
CA SER A 100 9.39 -8.95 36.85
C SER A 100 8.71 -7.61 36.60
N ASP A 101 7.95 -7.55 35.51
CA ASP A 101 7.02 -6.48 35.14
C ASP A 101 6.04 -6.02 36.23
N ALA A 102 5.85 -6.81 37.29
CA ALA A 102 5.17 -6.40 38.52
C ALA A 102 5.71 -5.05 39.07
N TRP A 103 7.00 -4.75 38.87
CA TRP A 103 7.60 -3.49 39.30
C TRP A 103 7.16 -2.28 38.47
N SER A 104 6.57 -2.52 37.28
CA SER A 104 6.09 -1.47 36.37
C SER A 104 4.74 -0.89 36.78
N TYR A 105 4.00 -1.53 37.69
CA TYR A 105 2.67 -1.05 38.09
C TYR A 105 2.73 0.04 39.17
N ASP A 106 3.72 0.01 40.06
CA ASP A 106 3.87 0.98 41.15
C ASP A 106 5.31 1.48 41.34
N ILE A 107 5.82 2.17 40.34
CA ILE A 107 7.20 2.69 40.31
C ILE A 107 7.53 3.55 41.56
N GLY A 108 6.59 4.38 42.03
CA GLY A 108 6.80 5.34 43.12
C GLY A 108 6.95 4.73 44.52
N SER A 109 6.45 3.51 44.73
CA SER A 109 6.56 2.74 45.98
C SER A 109 7.52 1.54 45.85
N SER A 110 8.17 1.39 44.71
CA SER A 110 8.97 0.21 44.36
C SER A 110 10.47 0.44 44.57
N GLY A 111 11.23 -0.63 44.85
CA GLY A 111 12.69 -0.55 44.89
C GLY A 111 13.37 -0.25 43.55
N VAL A 112 12.64 -0.14 42.43
CA VAL A 112 13.18 0.43 41.18
C VAL A 112 13.52 1.92 41.38
N HIS A 113 12.61 2.68 42.02
CA HIS A 113 12.88 4.08 42.35
C HIS A 113 14.06 4.21 43.31
N HIS A 114 14.12 3.39 44.36
CA HIS A 114 15.23 3.41 45.32
C HIS A 114 16.58 3.05 44.68
N ALA A 115 16.62 2.06 43.78
CA ALA A 115 17.84 1.69 43.09
C ALA A 115 18.34 2.80 42.17
N ILE A 116 17.45 3.41 41.39
CA ILE A 116 17.78 4.56 40.52
C ILE A 116 18.27 5.75 41.36
N ALA A 117 17.52 6.13 42.39
CA ALA A 117 17.81 7.30 43.22
C ALA A 117 19.08 7.13 44.08
N SER A 118 19.52 5.89 44.35
CA SER A 118 20.70 5.62 45.17
C SER A 118 22.01 6.07 44.53
N GLY A 119 22.08 6.14 43.20
CA GLY A 119 23.33 6.39 42.46
C GLY A 119 24.39 5.30 42.61
N LEU A 120 24.04 4.16 43.22
CA LEU A 120 24.96 3.03 43.42
C LEU A 120 25.23 2.31 42.10
N ASN A 121 26.40 1.70 41.99
CA ASN A 121 26.74 0.85 40.84
C ASN A 121 26.04 -0.51 40.99
N VAL A 122 24.84 -0.63 40.40
CA VAL A 122 23.96 -1.80 40.46
C VAL A 122 23.18 -1.95 39.16
N ASN A 123 23.06 -3.18 38.67
CA ASN A 123 22.34 -3.52 37.45
C ASN A 123 20.98 -4.13 37.75
N LEU A 124 19.92 -3.60 37.14
CA LEU A 124 18.56 -4.10 37.27
C LEU A 124 18.12 -4.76 35.97
N LEU A 125 17.65 -6.01 36.03
CA LEU A 125 17.07 -6.73 34.90
C LEU A 125 15.59 -6.97 35.18
N VAL A 126 14.71 -6.34 34.39
CA VAL A 126 13.25 -6.46 34.53
C VAL A 126 12.71 -7.30 33.37
N LEU A 127 12.12 -8.45 33.70
CA LEU A 127 11.52 -9.36 32.73
C LEU A 127 10.05 -8.99 32.47
N ASP A 128 9.70 -8.62 31.23
CA ASP A 128 8.31 -8.45 30.81
C ASP A 128 7.82 -9.69 30.08
N THR A 129 6.81 -10.33 30.66
CA THR A 129 6.29 -11.62 30.23
C THR A 129 4.94 -11.54 29.54
N THR A 130 4.36 -10.34 29.40
CA THR A 130 3.02 -10.16 28.84
C THR A 130 3.02 -10.36 27.32
N PRO A 131 2.27 -11.34 26.78
CA PRO A 131 2.16 -11.55 25.34
C PRO A 131 1.52 -10.36 24.63
N TYR A 132 2.01 -10.03 23.43
CA TYR A 132 1.48 -8.95 22.60
C TYR A 132 -0.02 -9.16 22.33
N THR A 133 -0.41 -10.40 22.06
CA THR A 133 -1.79 -10.80 21.77
C THR A 133 -2.75 -10.69 22.96
N ALA A 134 -2.26 -10.68 24.20
CA ALA A 134 -3.09 -10.61 25.42
C ALA A 134 -3.28 -9.18 25.96
N ARG A 135 -2.66 -8.16 25.35
CA ARG A 135 -2.60 -6.79 25.87
C ARG A 135 -3.96 -6.10 26.08
N ASN A 136 -4.98 -6.50 25.33
CA ASN A 136 -6.32 -5.90 25.38
C ASN A 136 -7.24 -6.53 26.44
N ALA A 137 -6.76 -7.56 27.16
CA ALA A 137 -7.54 -8.26 28.18
C ALA A 137 -7.42 -7.65 29.60
N ALA A 138 -6.56 -6.63 29.78
CA ALA A 138 -6.28 -6.06 31.10
C ALA A 138 -7.14 -4.82 31.42
N ASP A 139 -7.57 -4.77 32.68
CA ASP A 139 -8.34 -3.69 33.32
C ASP A 139 -7.70 -2.29 33.12
N PRO A 140 -8.45 -1.28 32.61
CA PRO A 140 -7.93 0.08 32.38
C PRO A 140 -7.30 0.76 33.60
N GLU A 141 -7.69 0.38 34.82
CA GLU A 141 -7.12 0.94 36.06
C GLU A 141 -5.76 0.32 36.44
N LYS A 142 -5.34 -0.77 35.78
CA LYS A 142 -4.06 -1.48 36.01
C LYS A 142 -3.14 -1.37 34.79
N ARG A 143 -2.88 -0.16 34.31
CA ARG A 143 -1.92 0.06 33.21
C ARG A 143 -0.48 0.05 33.72
N LYS A 144 0.41 -0.68 33.03
CA LYS A 144 1.87 -0.66 33.27
C LYS A 144 2.43 0.75 33.00
N LYS A 145 3.27 1.25 33.90
CA LYS A 145 4.05 2.49 33.73
C LYS A 145 5.39 2.16 33.05
N ASP A 146 5.92 3.10 32.28
CA ASP A 146 7.17 2.91 31.53
C ASP A 146 8.40 3.15 32.43
N ILE A 147 9.02 2.06 32.89
CA ILE A 147 10.23 2.12 33.73
C ILE A 147 11.42 2.71 32.95
N GLY A 148 11.53 2.42 31.66
CA GLY A 148 12.66 2.86 30.84
C GLY A 148 12.66 4.37 30.71
N LEU A 149 11.52 4.95 30.33
CA LEU A 149 11.34 6.39 30.26
C LEU A 149 11.51 7.07 31.63
N TYR A 150 11.00 6.44 32.69
CA TYR A 150 11.19 6.93 34.05
C TYR A 150 12.67 7.01 34.44
N ALA A 151 13.46 5.97 34.15
CA ALA A 151 14.88 5.91 34.45
C ALA A 151 15.72 6.89 33.60
N MET A 152 15.36 7.09 32.33
CA MET A 152 16.03 8.08 31.47
C MET A 152 15.90 9.51 32.01
N ASN A 153 14.75 9.87 32.58
CA ASN A 153 14.50 11.19 33.14
C ASN A 153 15.39 11.54 34.35
N TYR A 154 16.06 10.55 34.97
CA TYR A 154 17.02 10.81 36.05
C TYR A 154 18.38 11.30 35.54
N GLY A 155 18.70 11.13 34.26
CA GLY A 155 19.90 11.69 33.65
C GLY A 155 21.23 10.97 33.96
N ASN A 156 21.25 10.03 34.92
CA ASN A 156 22.47 9.36 35.41
C ASN A 156 22.36 7.82 35.47
N VAL A 157 21.43 7.22 34.75
CA VAL A 157 21.16 5.77 34.75
C VAL A 157 21.52 5.18 33.38
N TYR A 158 22.13 4.01 33.26
CA TYR A 158 22.16 3.34 31.95
C TYR A 158 20.83 2.64 31.70
N VAL A 159 20.16 2.84 30.57
CA VAL A 159 18.84 2.26 30.30
C VAL A 159 18.83 1.55 28.96
N ALA A 160 18.34 0.31 28.91
CA ALA A 160 18.20 -0.40 27.65
C ALA A 160 16.99 -1.31 27.60
N SER A 161 16.54 -1.58 26.37
CA SER A 161 15.47 -2.51 26.05
C SER A 161 15.99 -3.61 25.13
N VAL A 162 15.75 -4.86 25.53
CA VAL A 162 16.26 -6.05 24.86
C VAL A 162 15.16 -7.10 24.68
N ALA A 163 15.31 -7.96 23.67
CA ALA A 163 14.45 -9.12 23.47
C ALA A 163 15.30 -10.27 22.92
N ILE A 164 15.38 -11.36 23.69
CA ILE A 164 16.35 -12.44 23.42
C ILE A 164 16.11 -13.15 22.09
N TYR A 165 14.85 -13.35 21.72
CA TYR A 165 14.47 -13.97 20.46
C TYR A 165 14.42 -12.99 19.27
N SER A 166 14.76 -11.71 19.49
CA SER A 166 14.90 -10.72 18.43
C SER A 166 16.37 -10.49 18.04
N SER A 167 17.26 -10.32 19.03
CA SER A 167 18.70 -10.17 18.76
C SER A 167 19.55 -10.58 19.96
N TYR A 168 20.21 -11.74 19.85
CA TYR A 168 21.17 -12.21 20.86
C TYR A 168 22.39 -11.30 21.00
N GLY A 169 22.89 -10.75 19.88
CA GLY A 169 24.03 -9.83 19.87
C GLY A 169 23.72 -8.51 20.60
N HIS A 170 22.51 -7.98 20.43
CA HIS A 170 22.04 -6.80 21.13
C HIS A 170 21.94 -7.04 22.64
N VAL A 171 21.40 -8.19 23.07
CA VAL A 171 21.33 -8.58 24.48
C VAL A 171 22.72 -8.64 25.12
N LEU A 172 23.65 -9.36 24.48
CA LEU A 172 25.00 -9.54 25.03
C LEU A 172 25.72 -8.19 25.15
N ARG A 173 25.67 -7.36 24.10
CA ARG A 173 26.26 -6.02 24.11
C ARG A 173 25.66 -5.15 25.21
N THR A 174 24.33 -5.18 25.36
CA THR A 174 23.62 -4.40 26.37
C THR A 174 24.01 -4.81 27.80
N LEU A 175 24.09 -6.12 28.07
CA LEU A 175 24.49 -6.63 29.38
C LEU A 175 25.93 -6.22 29.73
N MET A 176 26.85 -6.29 28.75
CA MET A 176 28.24 -5.86 28.93
C MET A 176 28.35 -4.34 29.15
N GLU A 177 27.61 -3.54 28.38
CA GLU A 177 27.59 -2.08 28.51
C GLU A 177 27.02 -1.64 29.86
N ALA A 178 25.95 -2.29 30.33
CA ALA A 178 25.39 -2.07 31.65
C ALA A 178 26.38 -2.41 32.77
N ASP A 179 27.10 -3.53 32.66
CA ASP A 179 28.08 -3.95 33.66
C ASP A 179 29.31 -3.04 33.74
N LEU A 180 29.71 -2.45 32.60
CA LEU A 180 30.82 -1.50 32.52
C LEU A 180 30.45 -0.10 33.04
N TYR A 181 29.15 0.25 33.03
CA TYR A 181 28.64 1.55 33.45
C TYR A 181 28.90 1.82 34.93
N ASP A 182 29.30 3.04 35.27
CA ASP A 182 29.57 3.43 36.67
C ASP A 182 28.38 4.15 37.30
N GLY A 183 27.37 3.38 37.68
CA GLY A 183 26.16 3.91 38.28
C GLY A 183 25.01 2.90 38.14
N PRO A 184 23.77 3.31 38.45
CA PRO A 184 22.63 2.43 38.32
C PRO A 184 22.38 2.13 36.83
N SER A 185 22.03 0.88 36.51
CA SER A 185 21.63 0.47 35.17
C SER A 185 20.31 -0.31 35.20
N ILE A 186 19.50 -0.17 34.16
CA ILE A 186 18.21 -0.87 33.98
C ILE A 186 18.14 -1.46 32.58
N ILE A 187 17.83 -2.75 32.53
CA ILE A 187 17.57 -3.49 31.30
C ILE A 187 16.15 -4.05 31.36
N LEU A 188 15.32 -3.64 30.41
CA LEU A 188 13.99 -4.19 30.17
C LEU A 188 14.11 -5.34 29.17
N ALA A 189 13.78 -6.56 29.58
CA ALA A 189 13.93 -7.76 28.77
C ALA A 189 12.57 -8.39 28.45
N TYR A 190 12.24 -8.45 27.16
CA TYR A 190 10.99 -9.04 26.69
C TYR A 190 11.09 -10.56 26.53
N LEU A 191 10.17 -11.28 27.17
CA LEU A 191 10.05 -12.73 27.11
C LEU A 191 8.56 -13.13 27.22
N PRO A 192 7.75 -12.95 26.17
CA PRO A 192 6.30 -13.15 26.24
C PRO A 192 5.91 -14.63 26.33
N TYR A 193 5.22 -15.04 27.39
CA TYR A 193 4.63 -16.36 27.51
C TYR A 193 3.29 -16.32 28.24
N THR A 194 2.41 -17.28 27.92
CA THR A 194 1.07 -17.47 28.51
C THR A 194 1.11 -18.59 29.55
N SER A 195 1.95 -19.61 29.33
CA SER A 195 2.23 -20.73 30.24
C SER A 195 3.73 -21.02 30.23
N GLU A 196 4.28 -21.54 31.34
CA GLU A 196 5.67 -22.02 31.40
C GLU A 196 5.95 -23.20 30.44
N GLU A 197 4.90 -23.81 29.90
CA GLU A 197 4.95 -24.91 28.93
C GLU A 197 4.89 -24.45 27.46
N ASP A 198 4.84 -23.14 27.20
CA ASP A 198 4.73 -22.62 25.84
C ASP A 198 5.94 -23.02 24.98
N ALA A 199 5.67 -23.52 23.78
CA ALA A 199 6.72 -23.86 22.83
C ALA A 199 7.58 -22.62 22.49
N ALA A 200 8.91 -22.78 22.46
CA ALA A 200 9.85 -21.71 22.17
C ALA A 200 9.54 -20.97 20.84
N LEU A 201 8.97 -21.68 19.86
CA LEU A 201 8.52 -21.12 18.59
C LEU A 201 7.38 -20.09 18.76
N THR A 202 6.47 -20.30 19.71
CA THR A 202 5.37 -19.39 20.02
C THR A 202 5.89 -18.11 20.66
N VAL A 203 6.77 -18.25 21.65
CA VAL A 203 7.44 -17.13 22.34
C VAL A 203 8.25 -16.29 21.34
N LEU A 204 8.95 -16.94 20.40
CA LEU A 204 9.71 -16.26 19.34
C LEU A 204 8.78 -15.47 18.40
N LYS A 205 7.66 -16.05 17.97
CA LYS A 205 6.69 -15.37 17.09
C LYS A 205 6.09 -14.13 17.73
N GLU A 206 5.68 -14.23 19.00
CA GLU A 206 5.15 -13.10 19.77
C GLU A 206 6.23 -12.02 19.97
N THR A 207 7.46 -12.42 20.29
CA THR A 207 8.61 -11.50 20.43
C THR A 207 8.88 -10.74 19.13
N LYS A 208 8.90 -11.45 17.99
CA LYS A 208 9.15 -10.84 16.69
C LYS A 208 8.04 -9.88 16.29
N LEU A 209 6.78 -10.26 16.50
CA LEU A 209 5.63 -9.40 16.24
C LEU A 209 5.69 -8.11 17.07
N ALA A 210 6.04 -8.21 18.35
CA ALA A 210 6.17 -7.07 19.25
C ALA A 210 7.26 -6.07 18.81
N VAL A 211 8.43 -6.56 18.40
CA VAL A 211 9.55 -5.71 17.95
C VAL A 211 9.28 -5.12 16.56
N ASP A 212 8.80 -5.92 15.62
CA ASP A 212 8.58 -5.51 14.21
C ASP A 212 7.42 -4.50 14.09
N THR A 213 6.43 -4.56 14.98
CA THR A 213 5.32 -3.59 15.04
C THR A 213 5.65 -2.33 15.85
N GLY A 214 6.86 -2.24 16.41
CA GLY A 214 7.29 -1.12 17.26
C GLY A 214 6.67 -1.09 18.66
N TYR A 215 5.94 -2.14 19.07
CA TYR A 215 5.38 -2.24 20.42
C TYR A 215 6.47 -2.42 21.49
N TRP A 216 7.51 -3.20 21.19
CA TRP A 216 8.67 -3.36 22.05
C TRP A 216 9.93 -2.83 21.33
N PRO A 217 10.26 -1.53 21.46
CA PRO A 217 11.43 -0.97 20.81
C PRO A 217 12.72 -1.46 21.49
N LEU A 218 13.72 -1.83 20.70
CA LEU A 218 15.06 -2.17 21.14
C LEU A 218 15.93 -0.91 21.10
N TYR A 219 16.43 -0.49 22.25
CA TYR A 219 17.22 0.72 22.38
C TYR A 219 18.24 0.61 23.52
N ARG A 220 19.23 1.50 23.52
CA ARG A 220 20.23 1.69 24.58
C ARG A 220 20.44 3.16 24.82
N TRP A 221 20.50 3.56 26.07
CA TRP A 221 20.75 4.91 26.53
C TRP A 221 21.89 4.88 27.54
N ASN A 222 22.98 5.60 27.24
CA ASN A 222 24.15 5.73 28.07
C ASN A 222 24.45 7.21 28.31
N PRO A 223 24.13 7.74 29.50
CA PRO A 223 24.34 9.16 29.83
C PRO A 223 25.81 9.56 30.00
N SER A 224 26.76 8.61 30.01
CA SER A 224 28.20 8.92 30.05
C SER A 224 28.79 9.25 28.67
N LYS A 225 28.01 9.14 27.59
CA LYS A 225 28.41 9.51 26.23
C LYS A 225 27.87 10.90 25.85
N ASN A 226 28.49 11.54 24.86
CA ASN A 226 28.02 12.84 24.33
C ASN A 226 26.57 12.76 23.84
N ASP A 227 25.83 13.88 23.85
CA ASP A 227 24.38 13.91 23.54
C ASP A 227 23.99 13.18 22.24
N GLN A 228 24.82 13.24 21.18
CA GLN A 228 24.59 12.55 19.91
C GLN A 228 24.82 11.03 19.93
N GLU A 229 25.58 10.52 20.90
CA GLU A 229 25.90 9.09 21.09
C GLU A 229 25.25 8.49 22.35
N SER A 230 24.52 9.32 23.10
CA SER A 230 23.90 8.95 24.37
C SER A 230 22.70 8.02 24.18
N PHE A 231 22.02 8.08 23.04
CA PHE A 231 20.88 7.23 22.71
C PHE A 231 21.08 6.48 21.39
N SER A 232 20.84 5.17 21.40
CA SER A 232 20.91 4.29 20.23
C SER A 232 19.60 3.52 20.10
N LEU A 233 18.94 3.65 18.96
CA LEU A 233 17.79 2.82 18.58
C LEU A 233 18.26 1.71 17.65
N ASP A 234 18.06 0.46 18.08
CA ASP A 234 18.52 -0.74 17.42
C ASP A 234 17.35 -1.51 16.71
N SER A 235 16.10 -1.07 16.87
CA SER A 235 14.93 -1.57 16.10
C SER A 235 14.88 -0.97 14.69
N GLU A 236 15.11 -1.76 13.64
CA GLU A 236 15.13 -1.27 12.25
C GLU A 236 13.81 -0.64 11.78
N ALA A 237 12.66 -1.20 12.14
CA ALA A 237 11.35 -0.66 11.76
C ALA A 237 11.09 0.74 12.36
N VAL A 238 11.31 0.86 13.67
CA VAL A 238 11.15 2.14 14.39
C VAL A 238 12.26 3.12 14.00
N LYS A 239 13.46 2.64 13.64
CA LYS A 239 14.55 3.47 13.11
C LYS A 239 14.22 4.00 11.72
N ALA A 240 13.53 3.26 10.86
CA ALA A 240 13.04 3.79 9.59
C ALA A 240 11.99 4.89 9.81
N ASP A 241 11.02 4.66 10.71
CA ASP A 241 9.98 5.66 11.04
C ASP A 241 10.57 6.90 11.76
N LEU A 242 11.54 6.70 12.65
CA LEU A 242 12.24 7.77 13.38
C LEU A 242 13.24 8.49 12.48
N GLN A 243 13.93 7.80 11.57
CA GLN A 243 14.79 8.42 10.55
C GLN A 243 13.93 9.25 9.60
N GLU A 244 12.76 8.77 9.18
CA GLU A 244 11.80 9.55 8.39
C GLU A 244 11.27 10.78 9.17
N PHE A 245 11.09 10.67 10.48
CA PHE A 245 10.71 11.77 11.38
C PHE A 245 11.86 12.77 11.65
N LEU A 246 13.09 12.29 11.86
CA LEU A 246 14.27 13.12 12.13
C LEU A 246 14.80 13.77 10.85
N ASP A 247 14.69 13.11 9.70
CA ASP A 247 14.99 13.70 8.39
C ASP A 247 13.99 14.84 8.08
N ARG A 248 12.73 14.73 8.53
CA ARG A 248 11.75 15.85 8.52
C ARG A 248 12.16 17.02 9.44
N GLN A 249 12.79 16.78 10.60
CA GLN A 249 13.28 17.85 11.49
C GLN A 249 14.62 18.45 11.06
N ASN A 250 15.56 17.64 10.55
CA ASN A 250 16.87 18.11 10.09
C ASN A 250 16.76 19.01 8.85
N HIS A 251 15.74 18.83 8.00
CA HIS A 251 15.50 19.69 6.86
C HIS A 251 15.13 21.14 7.27
N LEU A 252 14.50 21.32 8.44
CA LEU A 252 14.20 22.63 9.02
C LEU A 252 15.43 23.30 9.64
N SER A 253 16.37 22.53 10.18
CA SER A 253 17.63 23.03 10.75
C SER A 253 18.70 23.35 9.69
N GLN A 254 18.72 22.60 8.58
CA GLN A 254 19.65 22.85 7.47
C GLN A 254 19.34 24.12 6.66
N LEU A 255 18.16 24.71 6.83
CA LEU A 255 17.78 25.99 6.22
C LEU A 255 18.26 27.24 7.00
N VAL A 256 18.93 27.07 8.16
CA VAL A 256 19.33 28.21 9.03
C VAL A 256 20.85 28.37 9.20
N ALA A 257 21.70 27.54 8.59
CA ALA A 257 23.15 27.68 8.72
C ALA A 257 23.88 27.73 7.37
N SER A 258 23.87 28.91 6.74
CA SER A 258 24.73 29.26 5.61
C SER A 258 26.00 29.99 6.10
N GLU A 259 27.14 29.29 6.16
CA GLU A 259 28.44 29.66 5.55
C GLU A 259 29.69 29.05 6.25
N PRO A 260 30.82 28.88 5.51
CA PRO A 260 31.92 27.95 5.84
C PRO A 260 33.16 28.65 6.41
N LYS A 261 34.09 27.89 7.03
CA LYS A 261 35.53 28.25 7.07
C LYS A 261 36.49 27.08 7.42
N LEU A 262 37.33 26.82 6.42
CA LEU A 262 38.70 26.28 6.32
C LEU A 262 39.49 25.72 7.54
N ALA A 263 40.28 24.72 7.17
CA ALA A 263 41.21 23.84 7.88
C ALA A 263 42.51 24.49 8.43
N ALA A 264 43.20 23.77 9.33
CA ALA A 264 44.66 23.59 9.31
C ALA A 264 45.11 22.43 10.23
N GLU A 265 46.10 21.69 9.74
CA GLU A 265 46.72 20.44 10.20
C GLU A 265 47.66 20.59 11.42
N LEU A 266 48.01 19.47 12.09
CA LEU A 266 49.43 19.07 12.26
C LEU A 266 49.64 17.63 12.80
N VAL A 267 50.46 16.92 12.03
CA VAL A 267 51.06 15.57 12.09
C VAL A 267 52.06 15.53 13.30
N THR A 268 52.48 14.43 13.95
CA THR A 268 53.26 13.28 13.44
C THR A 268 53.81 12.38 14.57
N SER A 269 54.03 11.10 14.22
CA SER A 269 55.14 10.19 14.61
C SER A 269 55.16 9.65 16.06
N LEU A 270 55.21 8.35 16.40
CA LEU A 270 55.81 7.09 15.88
C LEU A 270 56.67 6.51 17.03
N GLY A 271 56.52 5.23 17.34
CA GLY A 271 57.34 4.58 18.38
C GLY A 271 56.98 3.13 18.70
N SER A 272 56.90 2.31 17.67
CA SER A 272 56.82 0.84 17.68
C SER A 272 57.82 0.15 18.64
N LYS A 273 57.39 -0.92 19.33
CA LYS A 273 58.11 -2.23 19.39
C LYS A 273 57.54 -3.34 20.32
N LEU A 274 56.28 -3.27 20.75
CA LEU A 274 55.62 -4.42 21.41
C LEU A 274 54.28 -4.85 20.77
N ALA A 275 53.85 -4.16 19.71
CA ALA A 275 52.59 -4.40 19.00
C ALA A 275 52.68 -5.54 17.96
N GLU A 276 53.88 -5.81 17.41
CA GLU A 276 54.05 -6.81 16.34
C GLU A 276 53.89 -8.26 16.82
N ALA A 277 54.21 -8.57 18.07
CA ALA A 277 54.08 -9.93 18.60
C ALA A 277 52.65 -10.29 19.02
N ARG A 278 51.84 -9.29 19.43
CA ARG A 278 50.41 -9.47 19.77
C ARG A 278 49.52 -9.35 18.54
N SER A 279 49.88 -8.50 17.58
CA SER A 279 49.18 -8.39 16.29
C SER A 279 49.22 -9.71 15.53
N LYS A 280 50.32 -10.49 15.58
CA LYS A 280 50.41 -11.77 14.87
C LYS A 280 49.49 -12.87 15.42
N LYS A 281 49.38 -13.00 16.75
CA LYS A 281 48.46 -13.96 17.41
C LYS A 281 47.00 -13.52 17.39
N ALA A 282 46.75 -12.21 17.43
CA ALA A 282 45.42 -11.64 17.23
C ALA A 282 44.99 -11.75 15.76
N SER A 283 45.92 -11.65 14.80
CA SER A 283 45.67 -11.82 13.36
C SER A 283 45.37 -13.27 13.01
N GLU A 284 46.05 -14.25 13.60
CA GLU A 284 45.74 -15.69 13.37
C GLU A 284 44.38 -16.10 13.97
N ALA A 285 43.99 -15.53 15.12
CA ALA A 285 42.67 -15.74 15.72
C ALA A 285 41.56 -14.93 15.03
N TYR A 286 41.90 -13.78 14.45
CA TYR A 286 41.02 -12.95 13.62
C TYR A 286 40.81 -13.56 12.23
N GLU A 287 41.85 -14.10 11.57
CA GLU A 287 41.76 -14.83 10.30
C GLU A 287 40.89 -16.09 10.43
N SER A 288 40.95 -16.77 11.57
CA SER A 288 40.07 -17.91 11.90
C SER A 288 38.59 -17.51 12.11
N LEU A 289 38.29 -16.25 12.43
CA LEU A 289 36.94 -15.73 12.67
C LEU A 289 36.40 -14.88 11.50
N VAL A 290 37.27 -14.38 10.62
CA VAL A 290 36.97 -13.50 9.48
C VAL A 290 36.99 -14.24 8.14
N GLY A 291 37.38 -15.52 8.10
CA GLY A 291 37.33 -16.36 6.89
C GLY A 291 35.95 -16.55 6.21
N GLY A 292 34.92 -15.79 6.60
CA GLY A 292 33.61 -15.74 5.93
C GLY A 292 33.00 -14.34 5.79
N LEU A 293 33.74 -13.25 6.07
CA LEU A 293 33.23 -11.88 6.00
C LEU A 293 34.23 -10.97 5.26
N ASP A 294 34.27 -11.07 3.94
CA ASP A 294 34.73 -9.97 3.07
C ASP A 294 34.32 -10.29 1.62
N GLY A 295 33.10 -9.93 1.26
CA GLY A 295 32.73 -9.81 -0.15
C GLY A 295 33.05 -8.39 -0.62
N PRO A 296 33.58 -8.22 -1.86
CA PRO A 296 33.98 -6.90 -2.35
C PRO A 296 32.77 -5.96 -2.45
N PRO A 297 32.95 -4.64 -2.25
CA PRO A 297 31.84 -3.68 -2.26
C PRO A 297 31.09 -3.73 -3.59
N LEU A 298 29.76 -3.80 -3.52
CA LEU A 298 28.87 -3.95 -4.68
C LEU A 298 28.08 -2.66 -4.91
N THR A 299 28.31 -2.01 -6.04
CA THR A 299 27.48 -0.90 -6.50
C THR A 299 26.34 -1.45 -7.36
N ILE A 300 25.10 -1.08 -7.06
CA ILE A 300 23.90 -1.57 -7.74
C ILE A 300 23.23 -0.38 -8.42
N LEU A 301 23.23 -0.37 -9.75
CA LEU A 301 22.66 0.69 -10.57
C LEU A 301 21.40 0.19 -11.26
N TYR A 302 20.29 0.92 -11.13
CA TYR A 302 19.03 0.51 -11.73
C TYR A 302 18.38 1.55 -12.64
N ALA A 303 17.61 1.07 -13.61
CA ALA A 303 16.76 1.88 -14.46
C ALA A 303 15.37 1.22 -14.58
N SER A 304 14.31 1.99 -14.29
CA SER A 304 12.95 1.48 -14.11
C SER A 304 11.88 2.57 -14.28
N ASP A 305 10.95 2.40 -15.21
CA ASP A 305 9.79 3.30 -15.38
C ASP A 305 8.61 2.90 -14.46
N GLY A 306 8.48 1.61 -14.14
CA GLY A 306 7.38 1.04 -13.36
C GLY A 306 7.74 0.59 -11.95
N GLY A 307 8.91 0.98 -11.44
CA GLY A 307 9.46 0.54 -10.14
C GLY A 307 9.88 -0.94 -10.02
N ALA A 308 9.73 -1.76 -11.06
CA ALA A 308 10.10 -3.19 -11.02
C ALA A 308 11.61 -3.39 -10.83
N ALA A 309 12.45 -2.73 -11.63
CA ALA A 309 13.91 -2.87 -11.54
C ALA A 309 14.46 -2.30 -10.23
N GLU A 310 13.86 -1.20 -9.76
CA GLU A 310 14.17 -0.63 -8.45
C GLU A 310 13.92 -1.65 -7.33
N LYS A 311 12.81 -2.40 -7.39
CA LYS A 311 12.47 -3.40 -6.39
C LYS A 311 13.47 -4.56 -6.35
N PHE A 312 13.90 -5.05 -7.52
CA PHE A 312 14.93 -6.08 -7.62
C PHE A 312 16.32 -5.58 -7.20
N ALA A 313 16.66 -4.32 -7.50
CA ALA A 313 17.91 -3.70 -7.05
C ALA A 313 17.97 -3.55 -5.52
N LYS A 314 16.89 -3.07 -4.89
CA LYS A 314 16.78 -2.99 -3.42
C LYS A 314 16.83 -4.37 -2.77
N ARG A 315 16.17 -5.37 -3.37
CA ARG A 315 16.24 -6.78 -2.94
C ARG A 315 17.67 -7.30 -2.96
N LEU A 316 18.39 -7.08 -4.07
CA LEU A 316 19.78 -7.48 -4.22
C LEU A 316 20.67 -6.83 -3.15
N ALA A 317 20.46 -5.55 -2.88
CA ALA A 317 21.24 -4.81 -1.88
C ALA A 317 21.03 -5.30 -0.46
N ASN A 318 19.78 -5.60 -0.09
CA ASN A 318 19.48 -6.15 1.23
C ASN A 318 20.13 -7.53 1.41
N ARG A 319 20.11 -8.36 0.36
CA ARG A 319 20.75 -9.68 0.37
C ARG A 319 22.27 -9.61 0.35
N ALA A 320 22.84 -8.63 -0.35
CA ALA A 320 24.27 -8.34 -0.29
C ALA A 320 24.70 -7.96 1.13
N LYS A 321 23.98 -7.03 1.78
CA LYS A 321 24.23 -6.65 3.18
C LYS A 321 24.11 -7.82 4.15
N ALA A 322 23.08 -8.66 3.99
CA ALA A 322 22.92 -9.87 4.79
C ALA A 322 24.04 -10.91 4.59
N ARG A 323 24.76 -10.82 3.46
CA ARG A 323 25.94 -11.64 3.12
C ARG A 323 27.27 -11.00 3.52
N GLY A 324 27.23 -9.89 4.28
CA GLY A 324 28.44 -9.16 4.66
C GLY A 324 29.05 -8.33 3.51
N VAL A 325 28.34 -8.16 2.38
CA VAL A 325 28.77 -7.33 1.26
C VAL A 325 28.28 -5.91 1.46
N THR A 326 29.18 -4.92 1.45
CA THR A 326 28.79 -3.51 1.45
C THR A 326 28.12 -3.17 0.12
N ALA A 327 26.84 -2.78 0.14
CA ALA A 327 26.08 -2.50 -1.09
C ALA A 327 25.48 -1.09 -1.14
N LYS A 328 25.69 -0.39 -2.26
CA LYS A 328 25.11 0.92 -2.59
C LYS A 328 24.08 0.77 -3.71
N VAL A 329 22.92 1.43 -3.60
CA VAL A 329 21.87 1.38 -4.64
C VAL A 329 21.57 2.79 -5.12
N GLN A 330 21.66 3.02 -6.43
CA GLN A 330 21.32 4.31 -7.06
C GLN A 330 20.67 4.11 -8.43
N THR A 331 20.01 5.15 -8.95
CA THR A 331 19.56 5.13 -10.36
C THR A 331 20.76 5.24 -11.28
N MET A 332 20.68 4.67 -12.47
CA MET A 332 21.77 4.75 -13.45
C MET A 332 22.13 6.21 -13.75
N ASP A 333 21.14 7.07 -14.04
CA ASP A 333 21.41 8.48 -14.40
C ASP A 333 21.87 9.36 -13.22
N SER A 334 21.64 8.93 -11.98
CA SER A 334 22.20 9.61 -10.80
C SER A 334 23.67 9.25 -10.53
N PHE A 335 24.26 8.31 -11.29
CA PHE A 335 25.63 7.85 -11.10
C PHE A 335 26.51 8.32 -12.28
N PRO A 336 27.39 9.31 -12.10
CA PRO A 336 28.20 9.85 -13.18
C PRO A 336 29.12 8.79 -13.81
N LEU A 337 29.25 8.82 -15.14
CA LEU A 337 30.10 7.86 -15.87
C LEU A 337 31.58 7.93 -15.45
N GLU A 338 32.07 9.10 -15.01
CA GLU A 338 33.43 9.25 -14.48
C GLU A 338 33.63 8.52 -13.15
N GLU A 339 32.63 8.53 -12.26
CA GLU A 339 32.67 7.77 -11.01
C GLU A 339 32.61 6.26 -11.31
N LEU A 340 31.87 5.85 -12.34
CA LEU A 340 31.71 4.44 -12.72
C LEU A 340 33.02 3.80 -13.17
N ARG A 341 33.98 4.58 -13.66
CA ARG A 341 35.30 4.08 -14.06
C ARG A 341 36.13 3.57 -12.88
N HIS A 342 35.82 4.03 -11.68
CA HIS A 342 36.55 3.72 -10.46
C HIS A 342 35.88 2.60 -9.63
N GLU A 343 34.71 2.13 -10.04
CA GLU A 343 33.99 1.05 -9.37
C GLU A 343 34.56 -0.32 -9.77
N GLU A 344 34.72 -1.20 -8.78
CA GLU A 344 35.26 -2.54 -9.00
C GLU A 344 34.15 -3.55 -9.29
N TYR A 345 33.08 -3.63 -8.50
CA TYR A 345 31.95 -4.55 -8.74
C TYR A 345 30.63 -3.80 -8.91
N VAL A 346 30.01 -3.93 -10.08
CA VAL A 346 28.75 -3.25 -10.40
C VAL A 346 27.69 -4.21 -10.93
N ALA A 347 26.54 -4.26 -10.27
CA ALA A 347 25.36 -4.98 -10.74
C ALA A 347 24.35 -3.99 -11.36
N PHE A 348 24.07 -4.16 -12.65
CA PHE A 348 23.07 -3.35 -13.35
C PHE A 348 21.73 -4.06 -13.37
N VAL A 349 20.65 -3.37 -12.98
CA VAL A 349 19.29 -3.92 -12.96
C VAL A 349 18.37 -3.03 -13.78
N THR A 350 17.93 -3.50 -14.96
CA THR A 350 17.18 -2.64 -15.89
C THR A 350 15.93 -3.32 -16.43
N SER A 351 14.83 -2.57 -16.52
CA SER A 351 13.62 -3.00 -17.24
C SER A 351 13.65 -2.51 -18.69
N THR A 352 12.86 -3.13 -19.55
CA THR A 352 12.66 -2.66 -20.93
C THR A 352 11.53 -1.64 -21.00
N ALA A 353 11.77 -0.45 -21.58
CA ALA A 353 10.76 0.57 -21.80
C ALA A 353 10.39 0.67 -23.29
N GLY A 354 9.15 1.08 -23.60
CA GLY A 354 8.71 1.32 -24.98
C GLY A 354 9.11 0.19 -25.93
N GLN A 355 9.65 0.53 -27.12
CA GLN A 355 10.17 -0.39 -28.15
C GLN A 355 11.63 -0.82 -27.91
N GLY A 356 11.89 -1.42 -26.75
CA GLY A 356 13.25 -1.85 -26.40
C GLY A 356 14.19 -0.69 -26.05
N GLU A 357 13.64 0.44 -25.61
CA GLU A 357 14.36 1.60 -25.12
C GLU A 357 14.76 1.44 -23.66
N PRO A 358 15.86 2.09 -23.22
CA PRO A 358 16.17 2.18 -21.80
C PRO A 358 15.12 3.03 -21.05
N PRO A 359 14.80 2.68 -19.80
CA PRO A 359 13.91 3.46 -18.93
C PRO A 359 14.40 4.88 -18.71
N GLN A 360 13.49 5.79 -18.36
CA GLN A 360 13.76 7.23 -18.29
C GLN A 360 14.94 7.59 -17.40
N ASN A 361 15.09 6.93 -16.25
CA ASN A 361 16.17 7.15 -15.27
C ASN A 361 17.47 6.37 -15.55
N GLY A 362 17.62 5.83 -16.77
CA GLY A 362 18.90 5.34 -17.29
C GLY A 362 19.26 5.89 -18.67
N ARG A 363 18.41 6.71 -19.30
CA ARG A 363 18.58 7.10 -20.70
C ARG A 363 19.89 7.83 -20.95
N GLU A 364 20.33 8.70 -20.04
CA GLU A 364 21.57 9.45 -20.21
C GLU A 364 22.81 8.56 -20.07
N THR A 365 22.78 7.63 -19.12
CA THR A 365 23.83 6.61 -18.94
C THR A 365 23.99 5.75 -20.19
N PHE A 366 22.87 5.26 -20.73
CA PHE A 366 22.85 4.46 -21.96
C PHE A 366 23.38 5.26 -23.16
N LYS A 367 23.03 6.54 -23.31
CA LYS A 367 23.58 7.41 -24.37
C LYS A 367 25.09 7.60 -24.21
N ALA A 368 25.57 7.86 -23.00
CA ALA A 368 26.98 8.11 -22.72
C ALA A 368 27.84 6.87 -23.03
N LEU A 369 27.41 5.68 -22.60
CA LEU A 369 28.08 4.41 -22.90
C LEU A 369 28.09 4.11 -24.40
N ASN A 370 26.97 4.32 -25.10
CA ASN A 370 26.91 4.12 -26.56
C ASN A 370 27.84 5.10 -27.32
N ALA A 371 27.90 6.36 -26.90
CA ALA A 371 28.76 7.36 -27.50
C ALA A 371 30.25 7.00 -27.31
N ALA A 372 30.64 6.57 -26.11
CA ALA A 372 31.99 6.11 -25.83
C ALA A 372 32.38 4.86 -26.64
N ALA A 373 31.49 3.87 -26.72
CA ALA A 373 31.75 2.66 -27.49
C ALA A 373 31.89 2.95 -28.99
N THR A 374 31.14 3.93 -29.51
CA THR A 374 31.22 4.35 -30.92
C THR A 374 32.53 5.09 -31.23
N ARG A 375 33.11 5.80 -30.25
CA ARG A 375 34.43 6.42 -30.37
C ARG A 375 35.59 5.42 -30.25
N GLY A 376 35.31 4.19 -29.83
CA GLY A 376 36.33 3.16 -29.56
C GLY A 376 37.05 3.37 -28.23
N ASP A 377 36.44 4.11 -27.29
CA ASP A 377 37.01 4.36 -25.98
C ASP A 377 37.09 3.04 -25.18
N ARG A 378 38.17 2.84 -24.41
CA ARG A 378 38.23 1.83 -23.35
C ARG A 378 38.13 2.57 -22.02
N LEU A 379 36.93 2.59 -21.45
CA LEU A 379 36.63 3.38 -20.25
C LEU A 379 36.84 2.60 -18.95
N PHE A 380 36.78 1.27 -19.02
CA PHE A 380 36.80 0.41 -17.87
C PHE A 380 38.03 -0.50 -17.93
N GLU A 381 38.92 -0.36 -16.96
CA GLU A 381 40.11 -1.21 -16.82
C GLU A 381 39.96 -2.24 -15.68
N THR A 382 39.14 -1.92 -14.68
CA THR A 382 38.96 -2.74 -13.45
C THR A 382 37.51 -3.11 -13.16
N LEU A 383 36.56 -2.67 -13.99
CA LEU A 383 35.13 -2.86 -13.75
C LEU A 383 34.72 -4.33 -13.97
N LYS A 384 34.27 -4.99 -12.92
CA LYS A 384 33.60 -6.29 -12.94
C LYS A 384 32.10 -6.09 -12.87
N PHE A 385 31.37 -6.57 -13.87
CA PHE A 385 29.93 -6.30 -13.96
C PHE A 385 29.08 -7.54 -14.21
N SER A 386 27.80 -7.41 -13.87
CA SER A 386 26.75 -8.28 -14.36
C SER A 386 25.45 -7.51 -14.53
N VAL A 387 24.61 -7.95 -15.46
CA VAL A 387 23.35 -7.29 -15.78
C VAL A 387 22.18 -8.25 -15.51
N PHE A 388 21.17 -7.77 -14.79
CA PHE A 388 19.85 -8.39 -14.74
C PHE A 388 18.87 -7.54 -15.55
N ALA A 389 18.38 -8.10 -16.64
CA ALA A 389 17.43 -7.48 -17.54
C ALA A 389 16.02 -8.03 -17.27
N MET A 390 15.03 -7.15 -17.29
CA MET A 390 13.62 -7.56 -17.29
C MET A 390 12.91 -7.04 -18.53
N GLY A 391 12.09 -7.91 -19.08
CA GLY A 391 11.37 -7.68 -20.30
C GLY A 391 10.35 -8.77 -20.47
N ASP A 392 9.55 -8.64 -21.51
CA ASP A 392 8.45 -9.56 -21.77
C ASP A 392 8.69 -10.15 -23.16
N SER A 393 8.89 -11.47 -23.24
CA SER A 393 9.17 -12.16 -24.50
C SER A 393 7.99 -12.14 -25.46
N HIS A 394 6.78 -11.89 -24.94
CA HIS A 394 5.53 -11.81 -25.70
C HIS A 394 4.96 -10.39 -25.73
N TYR A 395 5.72 -9.40 -25.25
CA TYR A 395 5.32 -7.99 -25.27
C TYR A 395 4.97 -7.55 -26.68
N TRP A 396 5.68 -8.10 -27.67
CA TRP A 396 5.47 -7.80 -29.07
C TRP A 396 4.77 -8.96 -29.79
N PRO A 397 3.69 -8.68 -30.52
CA PRO A 397 2.87 -9.70 -31.17
C PRO A 397 3.52 -10.34 -32.41
N ARG A 398 4.72 -9.90 -32.79
CA ARG A 398 5.38 -10.22 -34.06
C ARG A 398 6.67 -11.02 -33.80
N PRO A 399 6.88 -12.18 -34.46
CA PRO A 399 8.12 -12.97 -34.31
C PRO A 399 9.41 -12.16 -34.54
N GLU A 400 9.37 -11.19 -35.46
CA GLU A 400 10.48 -10.29 -35.78
C GLU A 400 10.83 -9.31 -34.65
N ASP A 401 9.88 -8.96 -33.78
CA ASP A 401 10.06 -8.03 -32.66
C ASP A 401 10.59 -8.72 -31.40
N ALA A 402 10.81 -10.04 -31.45
CA ALA A 402 11.44 -10.81 -30.37
C ALA A 402 12.83 -10.26 -29.99
N HIS A 403 13.49 -9.53 -30.90
CA HIS A 403 14.77 -8.87 -30.64
C HIS A 403 14.68 -7.74 -29.59
N TYR A 404 13.49 -7.17 -29.34
CA TYR A 404 13.28 -6.16 -28.31
C TYR A 404 13.16 -6.73 -26.89
N TYR A 405 12.95 -8.04 -26.75
CA TYR A 405 12.90 -8.71 -25.46
C TYR A 405 14.22 -8.51 -24.70
N ASN A 406 14.15 -7.90 -23.52
CA ASN A 406 15.32 -7.57 -22.68
C ASN A 406 16.38 -6.72 -23.39
N LYS A 407 16.01 -6.00 -24.46
CA LYS A 407 16.96 -5.31 -25.33
C LYS A 407 17.87 -4.31 -24.60
N PRO A 408 17.36 -3.42 -23.73
CA PRO A 408 18.23 -2.50 -22.99
C PRO A 408 19.26 -3.24 -22.13
N GLY A 409 18.87 -4.31 -21.44
CA GLY A 409 19.82 -5.11 -20.68
C GLY A 409 20.85 -5.81 -21.55
N LYS A 410 20.43 -6.41 -22.67
CA LYS A 410 21.32 -7.05 -23.66
C LYS A 410 22.31 -6.06 -24.28
N ASP A 411 21.84 -4.86 -24.61
CA ASP A 411 22.66 -3.82 -25.22
C ASP A 411 23.63 -3.23 -24.18
N LEU A 412 23.18 -2.96 -22.96
CA LEU A 412 24.02 -2.49 -21.86
C LEU A 412 25.16 -3.48 -21.59
N ASP A 413 24.81 -4.76 -21.44
CA ASP A 413 25.72 -5.86 -21.19
C ASP A 413 26.82 -5.96 -22.29
N ARG A 414 26.42 -5.90 -23.56
CA ARG A 414 27.37 -5.87 -24.69
C ARG A 414 28.25 -4.62 -24.70
N ARG A 415 27.70 -3.45 -24.34
CA ARG A 415 28.44 -2.17 -24.34
C ARG A 415 29.46 -2.08 -23.22
N LEU A 416 29.14 -2.59 -22.02
CA LEU A 416 30.08 -2.63 -20.90
C LEU A 416 31.30 -3.49 -21.23
N GLU A 417 31.10 -4.63 -21.89
CA GLU A 417 32.18 -5.50 -22.37
C GLU A 417 33.03 -4.83 -23.47
N GLN A 418 32.39 -4.16 -24.45
CA GLN A 418 33.11 -3.40 -25.49
C GLN A 418 33.99 -2.28 -24.93
N LEU A 419 33.57 -1.67 -23.82
CA LEU A 419 34.27 -0.57 -23.16
C LEU A 419 35.37 -1.05 -22.19
N GLY A 420 35.60 -2.35 -22.07
CA GLY A 420 36.68 -2.96 -21.29
C GLY A 420 36.26 -3.58 -19.96
N GLY A 421 34.96 -3.59 -19.62
CA GLY A 421 34.47 -4.25 -18.41
C GLY A 421 34.56 -5.79 -18.49
N GLU A 422 34.85 -6.43 -17.36
CA GLU A 422 34.89 -7.88 -17.18
C GLU A 422 33.52 -8.39 -16.71
N ARG A 423 32.91 -9.32 -17.45
CA ARG A 423 31.65 -9.96 -17.05
C ARG A 423 31.92 -11.03 -15.99
N VAL A 424 31.34 -10.87 -14.79
CA VAL A 424 31.55 -11.82 -13.68
C VAL A 424 30.42 -12.80 -13.43
N ALA A 425 29.21 -12.49 -13.92
CA ALA A 425 28.09 -13.42 -13.98
C ALA A 425 27.32 -13.21 -15.28
N ASP A 426 26.82 -14.30 -15.86
CA ASP A 426 26.06 -14.28 -17.11
C ASP A 426 24.87 -13.33 -17.04
N LEU A 427 24.48 -12.77 -18.19
CA LEU A 427 23.32 -11.88 -18.30
C LEU A 427 22.05 -12.61 -17.82
N GLY A 428 21.45 -12.10 -16.76
CA GLY A 428 20.18 -12.62 -16.26
C GLY A 428 19.01 -12.05 -17.05
N LEU A 429 18.15 -12.91 -17.59
CA LEU A 429 16.98 -12.52 -18.38
C LEU A 429 15.70 -12.89 -17.63
N GLY A 430 15.07 -11.91 -17.00
CA GLY A 430 13.72 -12.06 -16.46
C GLY A 430 12.67 -11.95 -17.57
N ASP A 431 11.69 -12.84 -17.55
CA ASP A 431 10.53 -12.82 -18.46
C ASP A 431 9.22 -12.65 -17.68
N ASP A 432 8.43 -11.62 -18.01
CA ASP A 432 7.11 -11.41 -17.42
C ASP A 432 6.11 -12.54 -17.71
N GLN A 433 6.39 -13.39 -18.72
CA GLN A 433 5.51 -14.49 -19.14
C GLN A 433 5.70 -15.77 -18.33
N ASP A 434 6.79 -15.88 -17.57
CA ASP A 434 7.05 -17.04 -16.74
C ASP A 434 6.03 -17.19 -15.60
N ALA A 435 5.95 -18.40 -15.03
CA ALA A 435 5.03 -18.71 -13.92
C ALA A 435 5.23 -17.78 -12.71
N ASP A 436 6.50 -17.48 -12.37
CA ASP A 436 6.91 -16.54 -11.33
C ASP A 436 7.32 -15.16 -11.90
N GLY A 437 7.05 -14.90 -13.19
CA GLY A 437 7.50 -13.71 -13.90
C GLY A 437 9.03 -13.56 -13.89
N PRO A 438 9.57 -12.33 -13.77
CA PRO A 438 11.02 -12.08 -13.81
C PRO A 438 11.83 -12.82 -12.75
N MET A 439 11.18 -13.28 -11.68
CA MET A 439 11.84 -14.06 -10.63
C MET A 439 12.44 -15.36 -11.15
N THR A 440 11.92 -15.95 -12.23
CA THR A 440 12.47 -17.18 -12.81
C THR A 440 13.91 -16.97 -13.26
N GLY A 441 14.17 -15.93 -14.05
CA GLY A 441 15.53 -15.53 -14.46
C GLY A 441 16.35 -15.03 -13.29
N TYR A 442 15.74 -14.28 -12.36
CA TYR A 442 16.45 -13.72 -11.20
C TYR A 442 17.00 -14.80 -10.26
N LYS A 443 16.22 -15.85 -9.99
CA LYS A 443 16.61 -17.00 -9.13
C LYS A 443 17.82 -17.77 -9.69
N ILE A 444 18.06 -17.69 -11.00
CA ILE A 444 19.21 -18.30 -11.66
C ILE A 444 20.41 -17.34 -11.62
N TRP A 445 20.17 -16.06 -11.92
CA TRP A 445 21.19 -15.04 -12.02
C TRP A 445 21.83 -14.68 -10.67
N GLU A 446 21.02 -14.47 -9.65
CA GLU A 446 21.47 -13.97 -8.35
C GLU A 446 22.51 -14.89 -7.66
N PRO A 447 22.34 -16.24 -7.63
CA PRO A 447 23.38 -17.14 -7.12
C PRO A 447 24.72 -17.02 -7.86
N LEU A 448 24.71 -16.79 -9.17
CA LEU A 448 25.93 -16.63 -9.97
C LEU A 448 26.67 -15.35 -9.58
N LEU A 449 25.93 -14.27 -9.31
CA LEU A 449 26.51 -13.04 -8.79
C LEU A 449 27.12 -13.23 -7.39
N TRP A 450 26.48 -14.01 -6.51
CA TRP A 450 27.05 -14.32 -5.19
C TRP A 450 28.31 -15.16 -5.27
N LYS A 451 28.36 -16.11 -6.20
CA LYS A 451 29.57 -16.88 -6.51
C LYS A 451 30.71 -15.98 -6.99
N ALA A 452 30.41 -15.04 -7.89
CA ALA A 452 31.38 -14.06 -8.38
C ALA A 452 31.93 -13.14 -7.28
N LEU A 453 31.10 -12.80 -6.29
CA LEU A 453 31.48 -12.01 -5.13
C LEU A 453 32.11 -12.85 -3.99
N GLY A 454 32.27 -14.16 -4.17
CA GLY A 454 32.89 -15.05 -3.18
C GLY A 454 32.04 -15.31 -1.92
N VAL A 455 30.74 -15.00 -1.95
CA VAL A 455 29.82 -15.08 -0.77
C VAL A 455 28.74 -16.16 -0.90
N GLU A 456 28.96 -17.17 -1.75
CA GLU A 456 27.99 -18.26 -1.99
C GLU A 456 27.74 -19.16 -0.76
N GLY A 457 28.74 -19.30 0.12
CA GLY A 457 28.68 -20.17 1.32
C GLY A 457 27.91 -19.58 2.51
N VAL A 458 27.44 -18.34 2.43
CA VAL A 458 26.64 -17.72 3.49
C VAL A 458 25.17 -18.11 3.29
N GLU A 459 24.68 -19.10 4.03
CA GLU A 459 23.24 -19.41 4.06
C GLU A 459 22.47 -18.25 4.72
N VAL A 460 21.77 -17.44 3.92
CA VAL A 460 20.76 -16.51 4.42
C VAL A 460 19.45 -17.28 4.48
N THR A 461 19.21 -17.94 5.61
CA THR A 461 17.91 -18.54 5.95
C THR A 461 17.01 -17.48 6.57
N GLU A 462 16.67 -16.44 5.83
CA GLU A 462 15.49 -15.65 6.13
C GLU A 462 14.38 -16.11 5.19
N ALA A 463 13.39 -16.83 5.74
CA ALA A 463 12.11 -16.94 5.09
C ALA A 463 11.57 -15.51 4.99
N GLU A 464 11.42 -15.00 3.76
CA GLU A 464 10.79 -13.71 3.52
C GLU A 464 9.47 -13.68 4.30
N PRO A 465 9.25 -12.69 5.19
CA PRO A 465 7.96 -12.55 5.82
C PRO A 465 6.94 -12.41 4.69
N GLU A 466 5.94 -13.30 4.67
CA GLU A 466 4.94 -13.27 3.62
C GLU A 466 4.34 -11.86 3.55
N PRO A 467 4.27 -11.26 2.35
CA PRO A 467 3.75 -9.91 2.22
C PRO A 467 2.35 -9.86 2.86
N VAL A 468 2.12 -8.85 3.72
CA VAL A 468 0.82 -8.66 4.37
C VAL A 468 -0.24 -8.43 3.29
N THR A 469 -1.06 -9.45 3.05
CA THR A 469 -2.09 -9.40 2.02
C THR A 469 -3.32 -8.66 2.52
N ASN A 470 -4.21 -8.29 1.60
CA ASN A 470 -5.54 -7.78 1.97
C ASN A 470 -6.34 -8.78 2.82
N GLU A 471 -6.09 -10.09 2.70
CA GLU A 471 -6.74 -11.09 3.55
C GLU A 471 -6.20 -11.00 4.99
N HIS A 472 -4.88 -10.87 5.16
CA HIS A 472 -4.25 -10.66 6.48
C HIS A 472 -4.80 -9.41 7.17
N ILE A 473 -4.91 -8.30 6.44
CA ILE A 473 -5.46 -7.03 6.97
C ILE A 473 -6.92 -7.21 7.42
N LYS A 474 -7.76 -7.88 6.62
CA LYS A 474 -9.18 -8.11 6.99
C LYS A 474 -9.32 -8.94 8.25
N ILE A 475 -8.56 -10.03 8.37
CA ILE A 475 -8.62 -10.92 9.55
C ILE A 475 -8.14 -10.19 10.80
N ALA A 476 -7.03 -9.45 10.70
CA ALA A 476 -6.44 -8.71 11.81
C ALA A 476 -7.29 -7.49 12.24
N SER A 477 -8.21 -7.02 11.39
CA SER A 477 -8.94 -5.78 11.60
C SER A 477 -10.06 -5.84 12.65
N ASN A 478 -10.38 -7.00 13.22
CA ASN A 478 -11.55 -7.16 14.09
C ASN A 478 -12.84 -6.62 13.44
N PHE A 479 -13.23 -7.23 12.30
CA PHE A 479 -14.39 -6.84 11.50
C PHE A 479 -14.32 -5.37 11.07
N LEU A 480 -13.21 -5.02 10.40
CA LEU A 480 -12.98 -3.76 9.72
C LEU A 480 -12.67 -2.56 10.63
N ARG A 481 -12.51 -2.74 11.95
CA ARG A 481 -12.10 -1.65 12.86
C ARG A 481 -10.66 -1.18 12.60
N GLY A 482 -9.74 -2.14 12.49
CA GLY A 482 -8.31 -1.88 12.34
C GLY A 482 -7.78 -0.96 13.43
N THR A 483 -6.96 0.00 13.02
CA THR A 483 -6.48 1.11 13.87
C THR A 483 -7.07 2.45 13.40
N ILE A 484 -8.20 2.42 12.70
CA ILE A 484 -8.77 3.61 12.05
C ILE A 484 -9.07 4.70 13.09
N ALA A 485 -9.63 4.32 14.25
CA ALA A 485 -10.01 5.28 15.29
C ALA A 485 -8.78 6.01 15.86
N GLU A 486 -7.70 5.28 16.11
CA GLU A 486 -6.41 5.83 16.54
C GLU A 486 -5.79 6.67 15.43
N GLY A 487 -5.77 6.15 14.20
CA GLY A 487 -5.24 6.82 13.03
C GLY A 487 -5.91 8.16 12.76
N LEU A 488 -7.22 8.29 13.01
CA LEU A 488 -7.94 9.57 12.89
C LEU A 488 -7.51 10.63 13.93
N GLN A 489 -6.95 10.22 15.08
CA GLN A 489 -6.45 11.14 16.11
C GLN A 489 -5.00 11.57 15.87
N ASP A 490 -4.25 10.82 15.07
CA ASP A 490 -2.88 11.18 14.70
C ASP A 490 -2.85 12.39 13.76
N THR A 491 -2.28 13.49 14.24
CA THR A 491 -2.13 14.75 13.50
C THR A 491 -0.74 14.95 12.89
N SER A 492 0.18 14.00 13.06
CA SER A 492 1.55 14.07 12.53
C SER A 492 1.63 13.91 11.00
N THR A 493 0.59 13.34 10.38
CA THR A 493 0.44 13.19 8.93
C THR A 493 -1.01 13.36 8.48
N GLY A 494 -1.19 13.84 7.25
CA GLY A 494 -2.47 13.85 6.55
C GLY A 494 -3.00 12.48 6.10
N ALA A 495 -2.17 11.43 6.14
CA ALA A 495 -2.54 10.08 5.73
C ALA A 495 -3.11 9.22 6.87
N LEU A 496 -3.62 8.03 6.52
CA LEU A 496 -3.87 6.92 7.44
C LEU A 496 -2.79 5.85 7.29
N ALA A 497 -2.67 4.96 8.27
CA ALA A 497 -1.81 3.80 8.15
C ALA A 497 -2.20 2.98 6.88
N PRO A 498 -1.25 2.38 6.15
CA PRO A 498 -1.54 1.67 4.89
C PRO A 498 -2.60 0.56 5.02
N SER A 499 -2.64 -0.14 6.17
CA SER A 499 -3.67 -1.13 6.51
C SER A 499 -5.06 -0.50 6.63
N ASP A 500 -5.15 0.62 7.35
CA ASP A 500 -6.39 1.40 7.50
C ASP A 500 -6.84 2.02 6.18
N GLY A 501 -5.91 2.44 5.32
CA GLY A 501 -6.21 2.83 3.93
C GLY A 501 -6.89 1.71 3.12
N GLN A 502 -6.68 0.43 3.46
CA GLN A 502 -7.44 -0.68 2.86
C GLN A 502 -8.80 -0.90 3.55
N LEU A 503 -8.88 -0.75 4.87
CA LEU A 503 -10.09 -0.99 5.66
C LEU A 503 -11.14 0.12 5.50
N THR A 504 -10.72 1.37 5.41
CA THR A 504 -11.58 2.54 5.14
C THR A 504 -12.34 2.41 3.82
N LYS A 505 -11.84 1.62 2.86
CA LYS A 505 -12.59 1.27 1.65
C LYS A 505 -13.89 0.54 1.96
N PHE A 506 -14.00 -0.24 3.02
CA PHE A 506 -15.28 -0.87 3.39
C PHE A 506 -16.27 0.13 3.99
N HIS A 507 -15.77 1.27 4.46
CA HIS A 507 -16.50 2.42 4.97
C HIS A 507 -16.75 3.49 3.89
N GLY A 508 -16.57 3.15 2.61
CA GLY A 508 -16.84 4.05 1.49
C GLY A 508 -15.75 5.08 1.20
N ILE A 509 -14.60 5.00 1.86
CA ILE A 509 -13.54 6.02 1.82
C ILE A 509 -12.33 5.50 1.04
N TYR A 510 -11.71 6.35 0.22
CA TYR A 510 -10.38 6.10 -0.36
C TYR A 510 -9.46 7.23 0.02
N GLU A 511 -8.30 6.88 0.58
CA GLU A 511 -7.17 7.81 0.61
C GLU A 511 -6.69 8.10 -0.82
N GLN A 512 -6.39 9.37 -1.05
CA GLN A 512 -5.93 9.96 -2.29
C GLN A 512 -4.92 11.05 -1.97
N ASP A 513 -4.32 11.59 -3.00
CA ASP A 513 -3.51 12.79 -2.92
C ASP A 513 -3.64 13.56 -4.24
N ASP A 514 -3.32 14.85 -4.20
CA ASP A 514 -3.28 15.66 -5.40
C ASP A 514 -2.00 15.38 -6.20
N ARG A 515 -2.17 14.67 -7.31
CA ARG A 515 -1.07 14.27 -8.19
C ARG A 515 -0.56 15.39 -9.09
N ASP A 516 -1.29 16.50 -9.24
CA ASP A 516 -0.82 17.63 -10.05
C ASP A 516 0.30 18.40 -9.33
N ILE A 517 0.29 18.43 -7.99
CA ILE A 517 1.29 19.14 -7.16
C ILE A 517 2.25 18.21 -6.41
N ARG A 518 2.14 16.89 -6.61
CA ARG A 518 2.92 15.89 -5.85
C ARG A 518 4.42 16.10 -6.02
N ASP A 519 4.90 16.28 -7.25
CA ASP A 519 6.33 16.42 -7.53
C ASP A 519 6.89 17.73 -6.98
N GLU A 520 6.11 18.82 -7.03
CA GLU A 520 6.45 20.11 -6.40
C GLU A 520 6.60 19.96 -4.87
N ARG A 521 5.62 19.33 -4.21
CA ARG A 521 5.65 19.09 -2.76
C ARG A 521 6.81 18.19 -2.35
N LYS A 522 7.09 17.15 -3.13
CA LYS A 522 8.24 16.27 -2.93
C LYS A 522 9.55 17.04 -3.02
N ALA A 523 9.69 17.96 -3.98
CA ALA A 523 10.87 18.82 -4.11
C ALA A 523 11.03 19.79 -2.92
N GLN A 524 9.94 20.15 -2.25
CA GLN A 524 9.92 20.96 -1.02
C GLN A 524 10.12 20.14 0.27
N GLY A 525 10.32 18.82 0.18
CA GLY A 525 10.42 17.93 1.34
C GLY A 525 9.10 17.73 2.10
N LEU A 526 7.97 18.11 1.51
CA LEU A 526 6.65 17.98 2.09
C LEU A 526 6.01 16.63 1.72
N GLU A 527 5.16 16.12 2.61
CA GLU A 527 4.33 14.96 2.28
C GLU A 527 3.34 15.27 1.14
N PRO A 528 2.86 14.25 0.40
CA PRO A 528 1.78 14.44 -0.56
C PRO A 528 0.61 15.21 0.05
N ALA A 529 -0.11 15.98 -0.76
CA ALA A 529 -1.32 16.67 -0.32
C ALA A 529 -2.46 15.64 -0.15
N TYR A 530 -2.40 14.89 0.95
CA TYR A 530 -3.35 13.82 1.24
C TYR A 530 -4.76 14.37 1.39
N SER A 531 -5.68 13.68 0.75
CA SER A 531 -7.11 13.90 0.87
C SER A 531 -7.82 12.57 0.70
N PHE A 532 -9.14 12.59 0.84
CA PHE A 532 -9.94 11.40 0.81
C PHE A 532 -11.14 11.61 -0.11
N MET A 533 -11.47 10.56 -0.87
CA MET A 533 -12.74 10.47 -1.56
C MET A 533 -13.73 9.67 -0.73
N ILE A 534 -14.92 10.22 -0.56
CA ILE A 534 -16.05 9.56 0.08
C ILE A 534 -17.08 9.20 -0.98
N ARG A 535 -17.53 7.95 -1.01
CA ARG A 535 -18.60 7.48 -1.88
C ARG A 535 -19.83 7.09 -1.07
N VAL A 536 -20.99 7.56 -1.52
CA VAL A 536 -22.28 7.25 -0.90
C VAL A 536 -22.83 5.92 -1.42
N ARG A 537 -23.59 5.19 -0.61
CA ARG A 537 -24.43 4.06 -1.01
C ARG A 537 -25.85 4.59 -1.24
N MET A 538 -26.38 4.38 -2.44
CA MET A 538 -27.67 4.94 -2.86
C MET A 538 -28.27 4.03 -3.94
N PRO A 539 -29.00 2.96 -3.56
CA PRO A 539 -29.51 1.98 -4.52
C PRO A 539 -30.38 2.66 -5.58
N GLY A 540 -30.19 2.29 -6.85
CA GLY A 540 -30.91 2.88 -7.98
C GLY A 540 -30.64 4.38 -8.24
N GLY A 541 -29.75 5.01 -7.49
CA GLY A 541 -29.42 6.43 -7.66
C GLY A 541 -30.50 7.41 -7.27
N VAL A 542 -31.46 7.01 -6.43
CA VAL A 542 -32.58 7.87 -6.05
C VAL A 542 -32.25 8.67 -4.79
N CYS A 543 -32.40 9.99 -4.84
CA CYS A 543 -32.37 10.84 -3.65
C CYS A 543 -33.50 11.87 -3.65
N THR A 544 -33.85 12.31 -2.45
CA THR A 544 -34.80 13.43 -2.26
C THR A 544 -34.13 14.78 -2.54
N PRO A 545 -34.91 15.83 -2.81
CA PRO A 545 -34.38 17.18 -2.95
C PRO A 545 -33.65 17.69 -1.69
N ASN A 546 -34.12 17.36 -0.49
CA ASN A 546 -33.41 17.69 0.76
C ASN A 546 -32.06 16.98 0.86
N GLN A 547 -32.00 15.69 0.51
CA GLN A 547 -30.73 14.96 0.44
C GLN A 547 -29.77 15.58 -0.57
N TRP A 548 -30.27 16.05 -1.71
CA TRP A 548 -29.44 16.78 -2.68
C TRP A 548 -28.86 18.06 -2.05
N LEU A 549 -29.68 18.87 -1.37
CA LEU A 549 -29.21 20.08 -0.67
C LEU A 549 -28.17 19.75 0.41
N ASP A 550 -28.33 18.64 1.13
CA ASP A 550 -27.33 18.18 2.09
C ASP A 550 -26.03 17.76 1.39
N MET A 551 -26.09 17.03 0.27
CA MET A 551 -24.89 16.63 -0.48
C MET A 551 -24.17 17.85 -1.06
N ASP A 552 -24.92 18.83 -1.58
CA ASP A 552 -24.40 20.12 -2.06
C ASP A 552 -23.62 20.84 -0.95
N ARG A 553 -24.24 21.01 0.21
CA ARG A 553 -23.62 21.64 1.39
C ARG A 553 -22.40 20.88 1.90
N ILE A 554 -22.47 19.55 1.99
CA ILE A 554 -21.34 18.71 2.44
C ILE A 554 -20.14 18.83 1.49
N SER A 555 -20.38 18.95 0.19
CA SER A 555 -19.29 19.16 -0.77
C SER A 555 -18.54 20.47 -0.54
N ASP A 556 -19.23 21.53 -0.11
CA ASP A 556 -18.64 22.84 0.20
C ASP A 556 -17.97 22.87 1.58
N GLU A 557 -18.61 22.31 2.61
CA GLU A 557 -18.11 22.38 3.98
C GLU A 557 -16.93 21.43 4.25
N HIS A 558 -16.83 20.33 3.51
CA HIS A 558 -15.88 19.27 3.83
C HIS A 558 -15.07 18.76 2.64
N GLY A 559 -15.56 18.93 1.41
CA GLY A 559 -14.86 18.54 0.19
C GLY A 559 -14.16 19.71 -0.50
N ASN A 560 -13.99 19.58 -1.81
CA ASN A 560 -13.41 20.62 -2.66
C ASN A 560 -14.45 21.53 -3.35
N GLY A 561 -15.67 21.61 -2.82
CA GLY A 561 -16.77 22.40 -3.39
C GLY A 561 -17.44 21.78 -4.63
N THR A 562 -17.07 20.55 -5.01
CA THR A 562 -17.68 19.82 -6.13
C THR A 562 -18.08 18.41 -5.71
N PHE A 563 -18.96 17.78 -6.49
CA PHE A 563 -19.22 16.35 -6.37
C PHE A 563 -19.43 15.71 -7.74
N LYS A 564 -19.23 14.39 -7.78
CA LYS A 564 -19.23 13.59 -9.00
C LYS A 564 -20.37 12.57 -8.98
N LEU A 565 -21.24 12.62 -9.99
CA LEU A 565 -22.21 11.55 -10.29
C LEU A 565 -21.46 10.41 -10.99
N THR A 566 -21.66 9.18 -10.55
CA THR A 566 -20.81 8.05 -10.97
C THR A 566 -21.50 7.10 -11.94
N THR A 567 -20.69 6.29 -12.63
CA THR A 567 -21.15 5.14 -13.44
C THR A 567 -21.91 4.06 -12.65
N ARG A 568 -22.12 4.28 -11.35
CA ARG A 568 -22.88 3.40 -10.47
C ARG A 568 -23.94 4.15 -9.67
N GLN A 569 -24.48 5.23 -10.23
CA GLN A 569 -25.66 5.92 -9.71
C GLN A 569 -25.47 6.39 -8.26
N THR A 570 -24.35 7.05 -7.98
CA THR A 570 -24.08 7.59 -6.65
C THR A 570 -23.14 8.79 -6.71
N PHE A 571 -23.03 9.52 -5.60
CA PHE A 571 -22.14 10.65 -5.38
C PHE A 571 -20.72 10.22 -4.98
N GLN A 572 -19.74 11.03 -5.37
CA GLN A 572 -18.39 11.05 -4.79
C GLN A 572 -18.01 12.47 -4.41
N PHE A 573 -17.54 12.65 -3.18
CA PHE A 573 -16.89 13.86 -2.70
C PHE A 573 -15.38 13.66 -2.77
N HIS A 574 -14.65 14.62 -3.30
CA HIS A 574 -13.18 14.58 -3.37
C HIS A 574 -12.61 15.73 -2.52
N GLY A 575 -11.33 15.62 -2.17
CA GLY A 575 -10.63 16.67 -1.42
C GLY A 575 -10.99 16.74 0.06
N VAL A 576 -11.66 15.71 0.62
CA VAL A 576 -11.97 15.68 2.05
C VAL A 576 -10.69 15.39 2.81
N ILE A 577 -10.19 16.33 3.61
CA ILE A 577 -8.97 16.11 4.40
C ILE A 577 -9.26 15.28 5.66
N LYS A 578 -8.24 14.64 6.24
CA LYS A 578 -8.35 13.68 7.36
C LYS A 578 -9.26 14.16 8.50
N LYS A 579 -9.05 15.40 8.98
CA LYS A 579 -9.85 15.99 10.07
C LYS A 579 -11.35 16.16 9.74
N HIS A 580 -11.71 16.21 8.47
CA HIS A 580 -13.09 16.34 7.99
C HIS A 580 -13.73 15.00 7.60
N LEU A 581 -13.00 13.87 7.64
CA LEU A 581 -13.57 12.55 7.32
C LEU A 581 -14.77 12.23 8.21
N LYS A 582 -14.57 12.19 9.53
CA LYS A 582 -15.62 11.84 10.47
C LYS A 582 -16.83 12.81 10.42
N PRO A 583 -16.63 14.14 10.46
CA PRO A 583 -17.72 15.10 10.24
C PRO A 583 -18.51 14.86 8.94
N SER A 584 -17.83 14.54 7.83
CA SER A 584 -18.49 14.27 6.56
C SER A 584 -19.39 13.04 6.63
N ILE A 585 -18.90 11.95 7.22
CA ILE A 585 -19.68 10.71 7.36
C ILE A 585 -20.91 10.94 8.26
N GLN A 586 -20.76 11.71 9.34
CA GLN A 586 -21.86 12.08 10.22
C GLN A 586 -22.90 12.96 9.51
N ALA A 587 -22.45 13.92 8.70
CA ALA A 587 -23.33 14.78 7.92
C ALA A 587 -24.12 13.98 6.87
N ILE A 588 -23.47 13.04 6.18
CA ILE A 588 -24.13 12.11 5.23
C ILE A 588 -25.17 11.26 5.97
N ASN A 589 -24.82 10.75 7.16
CA ASN A 589 -25.75 9.96 7.98
C ASN A 589 -26.97 10.76 8.45
N LYS A 590 -26.77 12.03 8.82
CA LYS A 590 -27.84 12.96 9.19
C LYS A 590 -28.81 13.22 8.02
N ALA A 591 -28.33 13.14 6.78
CA ALA A 591 -29.14 13.21 5.56
C ALA A 591 -29.87 11.87 5.25
N LEU A 592 -29.84 10.89 6.14
CA LEU A 592 -30.41 9.54 5.96
C LEU A 592 -29.79 8.79 4.77
N LEU A 593 -28.50 9.03 4.51
CA LEU A 593 -27.68 8.30 3.56
C LEU A 593 -26.49 7.67 4.31
N ASP A 594 -25.80 6.72 3.68
CA ASP A 594 -24.62 6.10 4.28
C ASP A 594 -23.55 5.80 3.24
N THR A 595 -22.36 5.43 3.71
CA THR A 595 -21.20 5.13 2.87
C THR A 595 -20.70 3.69 3.07
N ILE A 596 -21.33 2.95 4.00
CA ILE A 596 -20.98 1.57 4.28
C ILE A 596 -21.13 0.72 3.02
N ALA A 597 -20.14 -0.13 2.75
CA ALA A 597 -20.10 -1.00 1.57
C ALA A 597 -20.19 -0.27 0.20
N ALA A 598 -20.06 1.06 0.14
CA ALA A 598 -19.96 1.75 -1.15
C ALA A 598 -18.69 1.33 -1.94
N CYS A 599 -17.68 0.84 -1.22
CA CYS A 599 -16.35 0.50 -1.70
C CYS A 599 -15.93 -0.90 -1.14
N GLY A 600 -14.63 -1.21 -0.93
CA GLY A 600 -14.22 -2.48 -0.29
C GLY A 600 -14.44 -3.79 -1.08
N ASP A 601 -14.16 -4.93 -0.44
CA ASP A 601 -14.43 -6.28 -0.98
C ASP A 601 -15.76 -6.83 -0.45
N VAL A 602 -16.82 -6.14 -0.84
CA VAL A 602 -18.21 -6.33 -0.41
C VAL A 602 -19.12 -5.99 -1.60
N ASN A 603 -20.42 -6.28 -1.48
CA ASN A 603 -21.41 -5.81 -2.45
C ASN A 603 -21.38 -4.28 -2.57
N ARG A 604 -21.37 -3.79 -3.80
CA ARG A 604 -21.36 -2.35 -4.13
C ARG A 604 -22.77 -1.82 -4.30
N ASN A 605 -22.88 -0.52 -4.57
CA ASN A 605 -24.16 0.10 -4.92
C ASN A 605 -24.90 -0.73 -6.00
N VAL A 606 -26.15 -1.09 -5.72
CA VAL A 606 -27.01 -1.88 -6.63
C VAL A 606 -27.65 -0.93 -7.62
N LEU A 607 -27.45 -1.18 -8.92
CA LEU A 607 -28.01 -0.31 -9.97
C LEU A 607 -29.45 -0.68 -10.29
N CYS A 608 -30.21 0.29 -10.78
CA CYS A 608 -31.52 0.10 -11.38
C CYS A 608 -31.67 1.04 -12.58
N SER A 609 -32.21 0.55 -13.70
CA SER A 609 -32.50 1.39 -14.87
C SER A 609 -33.26 2.65 -14.48
N SER A 610 -32.76 3.81 -14.94
CA SER A 610 -33.31 5.13 -14.63
C SER A 610 -34.39 5.53 -15.64
N LEU A 611 -35.47 4.74 -15.71
CA LEU A 611 -36.55 4.91 -16.70
C LEU A 611 -37.86 5.35 -16.02
N PRO A 612 -38.02 6.65 -15.76
CA PRO A 612 -39.24 7.13 -15.14
C PRO A 612 -40.49 6.98 -16.03
N SER A 613 -40.32 6.86 -17.35
CA SER A 613 -41.40 6.62 -18.32
C SER A 613 -42.15 5.29 -18.09
N LEU A 614 -41.47 4.29 -17.54
CA LEU A 614 -42.03 2.98 -17.19
C LEU A 614 -42.34 2.89 -15.69
N SER A 615 -42.97 3.93 -15.15
CA SER A 615 -43.11 4.21 -13.71
C SER A 615 -43.55 3.05 -12.82
N HIS A 616 -44.54 2.24 -13.22
CA HIS A 616 -44.98 1.08 -12.42
C HIS A 616 -43.91 -0.02 -12.34
N LEU A 617 -43.43 -0.48 -13.49
CA LEU A 617 -42.37 -1.50 -13.59
C LEU A 617 -41.06 -1.02 -12.96
N HIS A 618 -40.73 0.25 -13.19
CA HIS A 618 -39.58 0.91 -12.58
C HIS A 618 -39.67 0.88 -11.06
N GLU A 619 -40.80 1.25 -10.47
CA GLU A 619 -40.97 1.25 -9.02
C GLU A 619 -40.82 -0.15 -8.42
N GLU A 620 -41.36 -1.19 -9.07
CA GLU A 620 -41.17 -2.59 -8.66
C GLU A 620 -39.69 -3.01 -8.70
N CYS A 621 -39.00 -2.67 -9.80
CA CYS A 621 -37.57 -2.97 -9.96
C CYS A 621 -36.68 -2.16 -8.99
N TYR A 622 -37.01 -0.91 -8.73
CA TYR A 622 -36.32 -0.04 -7.79
C TYR A 622 -36.46 -0.58 -6.36
N ARG A 623 -37.67 -0.96 -5.93
CA ARG A 623 -37.90 -1.60 -4.63
C ARG A 623 -37.12 -2.90 -4.48
N PHE A 624 -37.07 -3.71 -5.54
CA PHE A 624 -36.24 -4.90 -5.55
C PHE A 624 -34.74 -4.56 -5.38
N ALA A 625 -34.21 -3.58 -6.13
CA ALA A 625 -32.82 -3.14 -6.04
C ALA A 625 -32.47 -2.57 -4.65
N ALA A 626 -33.36 -1.77 -4.06
CA ALA A 626 -33.21 -1.21 -2.72
C ALA A 626 -33.22 -2.32 -1.65
N SER A 627 -34.21 -3.21 -1.69
CA SER A 627 -34.29 -4.37 -0.78
C SER A 627 -33.06 -5.26 -0.89
N LEU A 628 -32.57 -5.50 -2.11
CA LEU A 628 -31.37 -6.29 -2.35
C LEU A 628 -30.11 -5.61 -1.77
N SER A 629 -29.97 -4.29 -1.95
CA SER A 629 -28.89 -3.51 -1.36
C SER A 629 -28.88 -3.61 0.17
N GLU A 630 -30.04 -3.52 0.81
CA GLU A 630 -30.21 -3.62 2.27
C GLU A 630 -29.92 -5.02 2.80
N LYS A 631 -30.47 -6.06 2.17
CA LYS A 631 -30.30 -7.45 2.63
C LYS A 631 -28.84 -7.92 2.49
N LEU A 632 -28.09 -7.38 1.53
CA LEU A 632 -26.67 -7.69 1.32
C LEU A 632 -25.71 -6.78 2.10
N LEU A 633 -26.20 -5.90 2.99
CA LEU A 633 -25.33 -5.09 3.84
C LEU A 633 -24.54 -5.95 4.83
N PRO A 634 -23.26 -5.62 5.07
CA PRO A 634 -22.50 -6.21 6.17
C PRO A 634 -23.16 -5.89 7.53
N LYS A 635 -23.00 -6.78 8.51
CA LYS A 635 -23.64 -6.69 9.82
C LYS A 635 -22.71 -6.19 10.94
N THR A 636 -21.44 -5.90 10.64
CA THR A 636 -20.50 -5.31 11.59
C THR A 636 -20.98 -3.97 12.17
N THR A 637 -20.70 -3.74 13.44
CA THR A 637 -20.94 -2.46 14.13
C THR A 637 -19.82 -1.44 13.93
N ALA A 638 -18.67 -1.82 13.35
CA ALA A 638 -17.47 -0.98 13.20
C ALA A 638 -17.75 0.39 12.58
N TYR A 639 -18.62 0.45 11.55
CA TYR A 639 -19.02 1.71 10.92
C TYR A 639 -19.68 2.69 11.91
N HIS A 640 -20.58 2.18 12.76
CA HIS A 640 -21.32 3.01 13.72
C HIS A 640 -20.43 3.44 14.89
N GLU A 641 -19.50 2.58 15.31
CA GLU A 641 -18.56 2.86 16.40
C GLU A 641 -17.55 3.95 15.99
N ILE A 642 -16.92 3.80 14.82
CA ILE A 642 -15.86 4.71 14.37
C ILE A 642 -16.44 6.06 13.98
N TRP A 643 -17.49 6.06 13.17
CA TRP A 643 -17.96 7.28 12.49
C TRP A 643 -19.12 7.97 13.20
N LEU A 644 -19.99 7.24 13.90
CA LEU A 644 -21.25 7.76 14.44
C LEU A 644 -21.29 7.84 15.98
N ASP A 645 -20.15 7.61 16.65
CA ASP A 645 -20.00 7.70 18.11
C ASP A 645 -20.99 6.84 18.91
N LYS A 646 -21.58 5.81 18.29
CA LYS A 646 -22.49 4.89 18.97
C LYS A 646 -21.67 3.90 19.80
N LYS A 647 -21.68 4.08 21.11
CA LYS A 647 -21.13 3.11 22.07
C LYS A 647 -22.06 1.90 22.17
N LEU A 648 -21.48 0.69 22.23
CA LEU A 648 -22.22 -0.53 22.59
C LEU A 648 -22.83 -0.33 23.99
N VAL A 649 -24.14 -0.58 24.12
CA VAL A 649 -24.80 -0.57 25.44
C VAL A 649 -24.21 -1.73 26.23
N ALA A 650 -23.60 -1.42 27.38
CA ALA A 650 -22.99 -2.39 28.27
C ALA A 650 -23.96 -3.54 28.59
N GLY A 651 -23.56 -4.78 28.29
CA GLY A 651 -24.38 -5.96 28.60
C GLY A 651 -23.85 -7.28 28.05
N ASP A 652 -23.37 -7.31 26.81
CA ASP A 652 -22.73 -8.49 26.22
C ASP A 652 -21.69 -8.02 25.20
N ALA A 653 -20.42 -8.36 25.42
CA ALA A 653 -19.38 -8.22 24.41
C ALA A 653 -19.64 -9.26 23.30
N ILE A 654 -20.67 -9.04 22.49
CA ILE A 654 -20.92 -9.85 21.29
C ILE A 654 -19.76 -9.53 20.36
N LYS A 655 -18.81 -10.46 20.26
CA LYS A 655 -17.83 -10.49 19.17
C LYS A 655 -18.64 -10.37 17.87
N ASP A 656 -18.41 -9.30 17.10
CA ASP A 656 -19.08 -9.09 15.82
C ASP A 656 -19.02 -10.39 15.01
N VAL A 657 -20.15 -10.76 14.39
CA VAL A 657 -20.22 -11.88 13.46
C VAL A 657 -20.77 -11.34 12.15
N GLU A 658 -20.15 -11.75 11.05
CA GLU A 658 -20.62 -11.49 9.69
C GLU A 658 -21.22 -12.77 9.11
N PRO A 659 -22.55 -13.00 9.21
CA PRO A 659 -23.15 -14.29 8.86
C PRO A 659 -22.98 -14.66 7.37
N MET A 660 -23.06 -13.66 6.50
CA MET A 660 -22.92 -13.84 5.05
C MET A 660 -21.47 -13.71 4.58
N TYR A 661 -20.77 -12.68 5.04
CA TYR A 661 -19.45 -12.33 4.55
C TYR A 661 -18.33 -13.11 5.23
N GLY A 662 -18.54 -13.56 6.48
CA GLY A 662 -17.50 -14.14 7.31
C GLY A 662 -16.37 -13.15 7.63
N PRO A 663 -15.36 -13.57 8.40
CA PRO A 663 -14.24 -12.71 8.79
C PRO A 663 -13.38 -12.24 7.60
N TYR A 664 -13.45 -12.97 6.48
CA TYR A 664 -12.68 -12.67 5.28
C TYR A 664 -13.41 -11.77 4.27
N TYR A 665 -14.70 -11.46 4.47
CA TYR A 665 -15.54 -10.84 3.45
C TYR A 665 -15.40 -11.54 2.07
N LEU A 666 -15.65 -10.82 0.97
CA LEU A 666 -15.45 -11.39 -0.37
C LEU A 666 -13.97 -11.34 -0.78
N PRO A 667 -13.53 -12.17 -1.74
CA PRO A 667 -12.19 -12.07 -2.34
C PRO A 667 -11.96 -10.73 -3.04
N ARG A 668 -13.05 -10.15 -3.59
CA ARG A 668 -13.03 -8.88 -4.30
C ARG A 668 -14.42 -8.23 -4.32
N LYS A 669 -14.48 -6.97 -4.76
CA LYS A 669 -15.72 -6.24 -5.07
C LYS A 669 -16.75 -7.08 -5.82
N PHE A 670 -18.03 -6.92 -5.45
CA PHE A 670 -19.17 -7.58 -6.10
C PHE A 670 -20.20 -6.54 -6.52
N LYS A 671 -20.68 -6.61 -7.76
CA LYS A 671 -21.51 -5.58 -8.40
C LYS A 671 -22.80 -6.18 -8.92
N ILE A 672 -23.91 -5.53 -8.63
CA ILE A 672 -25.24 -5.93 -9.08
C ILE A 672 -25.90 -4.80 -9.88
N ALA A 673 -26.67 -5.15 -10.90
CA ALA A 673 -27.52 -4.23 -11.66
C ALA A 673 -28.89 -4.84 -11.96
N VAL A 674 -29.91 -3.99 -12.03
CA VAL A 674 -31.26 -4.33 -12.50
C VAL A 674 -31.53 -3.53 -13.77
N ALA A 675 -31.79 -4.21 -14.88
CA ALA A 675 -32.09 -3.57 -16.17
C ALA A 675 -33.56 -3.77 -16.53
N ILE A 676 -34.15 -2.75 -17.16
CA ILE A 676 -35.54 -2.78 -17.62
C ILE A 676 -35.54 -2.65 -19.16
N PRO A 677 -35.77 -3.76 -19.89
CA PRO A 677 -35.92 -3.72 -21.33
C PRO A 677 -37.01 -2.73 -21.78
N PRO A 678 -36.82 -2.05 -22.92
CA PRO A 678 -35.77 -2.31 -23.90
C PRO A 678 -34.47 -1.51 -23.69
N ASN A 679 -34.25 -0.91 -22.51
CA ASN A 679 -33.05 -0.11 -22.25
C ASN A 679 -32.04 -0.86 -21.36
N ASN A 680 -30.76 -0.73 -21.68
CA ASN A 680 -29.64 -1.28 -20.92
C ASN A 680 -28.68 -0.18 -20.42
N ASP A 681 -29.24 0.93 -19.96
CA ASP A 681 -28.53 2.09 -19.39
C ASP A 681 -27.58 1.71 -18.23
N VAL A 682 -27.91 0.64 -17.49
CA VAL A 682 -27.09 0.12 -16.39
C VAL A 682 -25.90 -0.76 -16.81
N ASP A 683 -25.73 -1.03 -18.10
CA ASP A 683 -24.74 -1.97 -18.65
C ASP A 683 -24.74 -3.30 -17.91
N ILE A 684 -25.86 -4.02 -17.95
CA ILE A 684 -26.08 -5.19 -17.12
C ILE A 684 -24.97 -6.23 -17.24
N PHE A 685 -24.47 -6.46 -18.46
CA PHE A 685 -23.39 -7.41 -18.75
C PHE A 685 -22.02 -7.04 -18.17
N ALA A 686 -21.84 -5.83 -17.63
CA ALA A 686 -20.61 -5.41 -16.95
C ALA A 686 -20.54 -5.81 -15.46
N ASN A 687 -21.61 -6.38 -14.91
CA ASN A 687 -21.81 -6.61 -13.47
C ASN A 687 -21.60 -8.09 -13.10
N ASP A 688 -21.21 -8.34 -11.84
CA ASP A 688 -21.03 -9.71 -11.35
C ASP A 688 -22.37 -10.45 -11.37
N VAL A 689 -23.48 -9.76 -11.04
CA VAL A 689 -24.85 -10.26 -11.17
C VAL A 689 -25.71 -9.20 -11.86
N GLY A 690 -26.63 -9.63 -12.71
CA GLY A 690 -27.64 -8.76 -13.30
C GLY A 690 -29.03 -9.37 -13.24
N PHE A 691 -30.06 -8.53 -13.10
CA PHE A 691 -31.47 -8.90 -13.16
C PHE A 691 -32.14 -8.15 -14.31
N ILE A 692 -32.49 -8.85 -15.39
CA ILE A 692 -33.22 -8.28 -16.53
C ILE A 692 -34.71 -8.47 -16.27
N ALA A 693 -35.45 -7.39 -16.06
CA ALA A 693 -36.87 -7.42 -15.75
C ALA A 693 -37.68 -7.99 -16.91
N ILE A 694 -38.61 -8.89 -16.59
CA ILE A 694 -39.59 -9.42 -17.53
C ILE A 694 -40.98 -8.94 -17.08
N PRO A 695 -41.62 -8.04 -17.86
CA PRO A 695 -42.97 -7.62 -17.58
C PRO A 695 -44.01 -8.64 -18.10
N ASP A 696 -45.18 -8.64 -17.47
CA ASP A 696 -46.38 -9.26 -18.01
C ASP A 696 -47.07 -8.36 -19.08
N ALA A 697 -48.21 -8.82 -19.60
CA ALA A 697 -48.98 -8.08 -20.60
C ALA A 697 -49.54 -6.72 -20.08
N ASN A 698 -49.62 -6.53 -18.77
CA ASN A 698 -50.10 -5.31 -18.13
C ASN A 698 -48.94 -4.38 -17.71
N GLY A 699 -47.70 -4.76 -17.96
CA GLY A 699 -46.50 -4.00 -17.59
C GLY A 699 -46.03 -4.21 -16.16
N HIS A 700 -46.52 -5.22 -15.44
CA HIS A 700 -46.06 -5.58 -14.09
C HIS A 700 -44.94 -6.60 -14.12
N LEU A 701 -44.03 -6.53 -13.14
CA LEU A 701 -42.90 -7.44 -13.03
C LEU A 701 -43.35 -8.88 -12.74
N THR A 702 -43.13 -9.80 -13.70
CA THR A 702 -43.33 -11.25 -13.48
C THR A 702 -42.08 -11.97 -12.98
N GLY A 703 -40.90 -11.37 -13.12
CA GLY A 703 -39.64 -11.92 -12.65
C GLY A 703 -38.44 -11.41 -13.44
N PHE A 704 -37.32 -12.11 -13.33
CA PHE A 704 -36.04 -11.68 -13.89
C PHE A 704 -35.32 -12.80 -14.62
N ASN A 705 -34.76 -12.49 -15.79
CA ASN A 705 -33.61 -13.27 -16.25
C ASN A 705 -32.37 -12.84 -15.45
N VAL A 706 -31.69 -13.81 -14.83
CA VAL A 706 -30.49 -13.58 -14.02
C VAL A 706 -29.26 -13.76 -14.89
N THR A 707 -28.34 -12.79 -14.85
CA THR A 707 -27.03 -12.87 -15.48
C THR A 707 -25.92 -12.98 -14.43
N ALA A 708 -24.79 -13.60 -14.77
CA ALA A 708 -23.63 -13.67 -13.89
C ALA A 708 -22.29 -13.62 -14.65
N GLY A 709 -21.26 -13.08 -14.00
CA GLY A 709 -19.87 -13.17 -14.49
C GLY A 709 -19.35 -11.96 -15.27
N GLY A 710 -20.04 -10.83 -15.25
CA GLY A 710 -19.54 -9.60 -15.89
C GLY A 710 -18.41 -8.94 -15.10
N GLY A 711 -17.43 -8.36 -15.81
CA GLY A 711 -16.39 -7.60 -15.15
C GLY A 711 -15.34 -6.98 -16.07
N MET A 712 -15.15 -5.68 -15.91
CA MET A 712 -14.32 -4.86 -16.81
C MET A 712 -12.83 -4.84 -16.50
N GLY A 713 -12.38 -5.06 -15.26
CA GLY A 713 -10.99 -4.80 -14.89
C GLY A 713 -9.96 -5.68 -15.60
N VAL A 714 -8.93 -5.06 -16.19
CA VAL A 714 -7.78 -5.67 -16.87
C VAL A 714 -6.50 -5.11 -16.24
N THR A 715 -5.39 -5.82 -16.38
CA THR A 715 -4.04 -5.31 -16.13
C THR A 715 -3.30 -5.29 -17.48
N HIS A 716 -2.75 -4.13 -17.84
CA HIS A 716 -1.94 -4.02 -19.08
C HIS A 716 -0.83 -5.08 -19.08
N SER A 717 -0.55 -5.63 -20.25
CA SER A 717 0.48 -6.67 -20.48
C SER A 717 0.26 -7.98 -19.72
N ASN A 718 -0.89 -8.19 -19.07
CA ASN A 718 -1.22 -9.46 -18.42
C ASN A 718 -2.42 -10.13 -19.09
N LYS A 719 -2.13 -11.06 -20.01
CA LYS A 719 -3.14 -11.82 -20.76
C LYS A 719 -3.98 -12.77 -19.89
N LYS A 720 -3.53 -13.10 -18.68
CA LYS A 720 -4.33 -13.83 -17.66
C LYS A 720 -5.49 -12.98 -17.12
N THR A 721 -5.48 -11.67 -17.42
CA THR A 721 -6.58 -10.76 -17.11
C THR A 721 -7.24 -10.24 -18.38
N TYR A 722 -8.57 -10.28 -18.43
CA TYR A 722 -9.35 -9.91 -19.62
C TYR A 722 -10.75 -9.43 -19.19
N PRO A 723 -11.41 -8.53 -19.92
CA PRO A 723 -12.77 -8.14 -19.62
C PRO A 723 -13.74 -9.29 -19.98
N ARG A 724 -14.87 -9.37 -19.29
CA ARG A 724 -15.88 -10.42 -19.53
C ARG A 724 -17.28 -9.81 -19.48
N ALA A 725 -18.13 -10.18 -20.44
CA ALA A 725 -19.57 -9.94 -20.39
C ALA A 725 -20.25 -11.04 -19.56
N ALA A 726 -21.33 -10.72 -18.85
CA ALA A 726 -22.08 -11.69 -18.06
C ALA A 726 -22.88 -12.65 -18.97
N ASP A 727 -23.05 -13.91 -18.55
CA ASP A 727 -23.92 -14.88 -19.21
C ASP A 727 -25.29 -14.90 -18.56
N VAL A 728 -26.35 -15.24 -19.31
CA VAL A 728 -27.69 -15.47 -18.77
C VAL A 728 -27.76 -16.88 -18.17
N LEU A 729 -28.05 -16.98 -16.87
CA LEU A 729 -28.20 -18.25 -16.16
C LEU A 729 -29.59 -18.89 -16.34
N GLY A 730 -30.63 -18.05 -16.39
CA GLY A 730 -32.02 -18.46 -16.51
C GLY A 730 -32.97 -17.48 -15.83
N PHE A 731 -34.23 -17.87 -15.64
CA PHE A 731 -35.28 -17.04 -15.08
C PHE A 731 -35.59 -17.39 -13.61
N VAL A 732 -35.96 -16.38 -12.82
CA VAL A 732 -36.53 -16.52 -11.48
C VAL A 732 -37.71 -15.57 -11.25
N PRO A 733 -38.75 -15.98 -10.51
CA PRO A 733 -39.74 -15.07 -9.95
C PRO A 733 -39.11 -14.00 -9.01
N PRO A 734 -39.73 -12.82 -8.83
CA PRO A 734 -39.17 -11.71 -8.06
C PRO A 734 -38.77 -12.08 -6.62
N GLU A 735 -39.59 -12.90 -5.95
CA GLU A 735 -39.40 -13.35 -4.58
C GLU A 735 -38.15 -14.23 -4.40
N LEU A 736 -37.71 -14.92 -5.46
CA LEU A 736 -36.50 -15.74 -5.46
C LEU A 736 -35.24 -14.95 -5.85
N GLY A 737 -35.39 -13.71 -6.34
CA GLY A 737 -34.27 -12.90 -6.82
C GLY A 737 -33.20 -12.63 -5.76
N TYR A 738 -33.60 -12.36 -4.50
CA TYR A 738 -32.65 -12.22 -3.39
C TYR A 738 -31.85 -13.53 -3.17
N LYS A 739 -32.54 -14.67 -3.16
CA LYS A 739 -31.89 -15.96 -2.89
C LYS A 739 -30.91 -16.34 -3.99
N ALA A 740 -31.23 -16.00 -5.25
CA ALA A 740 -30.31 -16.15 -6.37
C ALA A 740 -29.05 -15.27 -6.20
N ALA A 741 -29.21 -13.98 -5.88
CA ALA A 741 -28.07 -13.08 -5.63
C ALA A 741 -27.20 -13.54 -4.46
N GLU A 742 -27.83 -13.90 -3.33
CA GLU A 742 -27.15 -14.43 -2.14
C GLU A 742 -26.34 -15.69 -2.49
N SER A 743 -26.95 -16.63 -3.22
CA SER A 743 -26.29 -17.90 -3.57
C SER A 743 -25.11 -17.69 -4.51
N ILE A 744 -25.25 -16.82 -5.52
CA ILE A 744 -24.13 -16.43 -6.40
C ILE A 744 -22.99 -15.77 -5.62
N LEU A 745 -23.32 -14.84 -4.72
CA LEU A 745 -22.36 -14.16 -3.85
C LEU A 745 -21.61 -15.16 -2.97
N LEU A 746 -22.32 -16.11 -2.36
CA LEU A 746 -21.71 -17.10 -1.50
C LEU A 746 -20.84 -18.10 -2.28
N VAL A 747 -21.26 -18.52 -3.48
CA VAL A 747 -20.39 -19.34 -4.36
C VAL A 747 -19.11 -18.57 -4.70
N GLN A 748 -19.20 -17.27 -4.99
CA GLN A 748 -18.02 -16.43 -5.19
C GLN A 748 -17.15 -16.29 -3.94
N ARG A 749 -17.76 -16.15 -2.76
CA ARG A 749 -17.06 -16.03 -1.47
C ARG A 749 -16.17 -17.25 -1.21
N ASP A 750 -16.70 -18.44 -1.51
CA ASP A 750 -16.10 -19.72 -1.18
C ASP A 750 -15.11 -20.20 -2.25
N ASN A 751 -15.35 -19.87 -3.53
CA ASN A 751 -14.57 -20.39 -4.66
C ASN A 751 -13.67 -19.35 -5.33
N GLY A 752 -13.82 -18.06 -5.03
CA GLY A 752 -13.03 -17.00 -5.65
C GLY A 752 -11.57 -17.03 -5.20
N ASN A 753 -10.65 -16.75 -6.12
CA ASN A 753 -9.21 -16.78 -5.85
C ASN A 753 -8.82 -15.67 -4.84
N ARG A 754 -8.29 -16.06 -3.67
CA ARG A 754 -7.80 -15.13 -2.64
C ARG A 754 -6.28 -14.96 -2.65
N ALA A 755 -5.56 -15.86 -3.32
CA ALA A 755 -4.11 -15.78 -3.46
C ALA A 755 -3.69 -14.72 -4.49
N ASP A 756 -4.36 -14.67 -5.64
CA ASP A 756 -4.15 -13.62 -6.65
C ASP A 756 -5.38 -12.71 -6.77
N ARG A 757 -5.24 -11.51 -6.23
CA ARG A 757 -6.26 -10.46 -6.28
C ARG A 757 -6.62 -10.01 -7.69
N LYS A 758 -5.71 -10.11 -8.67
CA LYS A 758 -5.99 -9.79 -10.08
C LYS A 758 -6.94 -10.82 -10.71
N ASN A 759 -6.95 -12.05 -10.19
CA ASN A 759 -7.83 -13.16 -10.60
C ASN A 759 -9.04 -13.38 -9.65
N ALA A 760 -9.26 -12.51 -8.66
CA ALA A 760 -10.24 -12.72 -7.59
C ALA A 760 -11.71 -12.43 -7.94
N ARG A 761 -12.04 -11.89 -9.12
CA ARG A 761 -13.41 -11.52 -9.50
C ARG A 761 -14.23 -12.71 -10.00
N LEU A 762 -15.56 -12.65 -9.84
CA LEU A 762 -16.48 -13.72 -10.24
C LEU A 762 -16.29 -14.19 -11.68
N LYS A 763 -16.00 -13.27 -12.61
CA LYS A 763 -15.71 -13.61 -14.00
C LYS A 763 -14.67 -14.73 -14.17
N TYR A 764 -13.60 -14.73 -13.36
CA TYR A 764 -12.55 -15.75 -13.44
C TYR A 764 -12.94 -17.03 -12.71
N THR A 765 -13.73 -16.92 -11.64
CA THR A 765 -14.31 -18.08 -10.96
C THR A 765 -15.19 -18.88 -11.91
N ILE A 766 -16.12 -18.22 -12.62
CA ILE A 766 -16.98 -18.87 -13.61
C ILE A 766 -16.14 -19.49 -14.73
N ASP A 767 -15.16 -18.74 -15.25
CA ASP A 767 -14.32 -19.22 -16.34
C ASP A 767 -13.41 -20.40 -15.95
N ARG A 768 -13.04 -20.52 -14.67
CA ARG A 768 -12.27 -21.66 -14.12
C ARG A 768 -13.17 -22.86 -13.84
N MET A 769 -14.37 -22.65 -13.30
CA MET A 769 -15.31 -23.72 -12.99
C MET A 769 -16.00 -24.27 -14.25
N GLY A 770 -16.22 -23.42 -15.25
CA GLY A 770 -17.18 -23.64 -16.33
C GLY A 770 -18.57 -23.14 -15.93
N LEU A 771 -19.32 -22.60 -16.90
CA LEU A 771 -20.62 -21.96 -16.65
C LEU A 771 -21.65 -22.96 -16.08
N ASP A 772 -21.72 -24.17 -16.63
CA ASP A 772 -22.68 -25.19 -16.18
C ASP A 772 -22.40 -25.67 -14.76
N VAL A 773 -21.11 -25.88 -14.42
CA VAL A 773 -20.68 -26.29 -13.08
C VAL A 773 -20.97 -25.17 -12.07
N PHE A 774 -20.68 -23.93 -12.45
CA PHE A 774 -21.01 -22.77 -11.62
C PHE A 774 -22.51 -22.65 -11.39
N LYS A 775 -23.33 -22.76 -12.45
CA LYS A 775 -24.79 -22.72 -12.35
C LYS A 775 -25.32 -23.84 -11.43
N ALA A 776 -24.83 -25.06 -11.58
CA ALA A 776 -25.25 -26.19 -10.75
C ALA A 776 -24.93 -25.98 -9.26
N GLU A 777 -23.77 -25.40 -8.94
CA GLU A 777 -23.40 -25.09 -7.54
C GLU A 777 -24.29 -23.99 -6.95
N VAL A 778 -24.66 -22.98 -7.75
CA VAL A 778 -25.65 -21.96 -7.35
C VAL A 778 -27.02 -22.60 -7.10
N GLU A 779 -27.51 -23.43 -8.01
CA GLU A 779 -28.82 -24.11 -7.90
C GLU A 779 -28.88 -25.02 -6.66
N LYS A 780 -27.81 -25.78 -6.41
CA LYS A 780 -27.66 -26.62 -5.22
C LYS A 780 -27.79 -25.80 -3.94
N ARG A 781 -27.20 -24.59 -3.91
CA ARG A 781 -27.16 -23.73 -2.71
C ARG A 781 -28.46 -22.98 -2.47
N GLN A 782 -29.13 -22.54 -3.53
CA GLN A 782 -30.42 -21.84 -3.43
C GLN A 782 -31.60 -22.81 -3.19
N GLY A 783 -31.44 -24.10 -3.53
CA GLY A 783 -32.46 -25.13 -3.32
C GLY A 783 -33.52 -25.20 -4.42
N PHE A 784 -33.32 -24.49 -5.53
CA PHE A 784 -34.18 -24.49 -6.71
C PHE A 784 -33.36 -24.32 -7.99
N LYS A 785 -33.91 -24.77 -9.12
CA LYS A 785 -33.29 -24.59 -10.44
C LYS A 785 -33.75 -23.29 -11.08
N PHE A 786 -32.89 -22.69 -11.90
CA PHE A 786 -33.31 -21.59 -12.76
C PHE A 786 -34.27 -22.12 -13.84
N GLU A 787 -35.37 -21.41 -14.07
CA GLU A 787 -36.23 -21.66 -15.23
C GLU A 787 -35.51 -21.28 -16.54
N PRO A 788 -35.96 -21.76 -17.71
CA PRO A 788 -35.47 -21.26 -18.99
C PRO A 788 -35.60 -19.73 -19.08
N ALA A 789 -34.56 -19.08 -19.61
CA ALA A 789 -34.58 -17.62 -19.79
C ALA A 789 -35.75 -17.20 -20.68
N LYS A 790 -36.46 -16.14 -20.29
CA LYS A 790 -37.57 -15.57 -21.06
C LYS A 790 -37.04 -14.63 -22.15
N PRO A 791 -37.77 -14.42 -23.27
CA PRO A 791 -37.36 -13.48 -24.30
C PRO A 791 -37.22 -12.05 -23.78
N PHE A 792 -36.20 -11.33 -24.23
CA PHE A 792 -36.01 -9.90 -24.00
C PHE A 792 -35.24 -9.28 -25.18
N ASN A 793 -35.32 -7.96 -25.34
CA ASN A 793 -34.56 -7.25 -26.35
C ASN A 793 -34.09 -5.90 -25.81
N PHE A 794 -32.86 -5.50 -26.11
CA PHE A 794 -32.35 -4.16 -25.81
C PHE A 794 -32.19 -3.34 -27.10
N VAL A 795 -32.63 -2.08 -27.07
CA VAL A 795 -32.60 -1.14 -28.20
C VAL A 795 -31.84 0.15 -27.88
N SER A 796 -31.45 0.37 -26.61
CA SER A 796 -30.61 1.50 -26.21
C SER A 796 -29.71 1.18 -25.01
N ASN A 797 -28.60 1.89 -24.90
CA ASN A 797 -27.73 1.98 -23.72
C ASN A 797 -27.60 3.44 -23.22
N VAL A 798 -28.22 4.39 -23.94
CA VAL A 798 -28.13 5.83 -23.68
C VAL A 798 -29.37 6.28 -22.91
N ASP A 799 -29.22 7.32 -22.09
CA ASP A 799 -30.32 7.92 -21.32
C ASP A 799 -31.35 8.62 -22.23
N GLU A 800 -32.59 8.75 -21.75
CA GLU A 800 -33.66 9.49 -22.42
C GLU A 800 -33.58 10.98 -22.04
N PHE A 801 -32.93 11.80 -22.88
CA PHE A 801 -32.72 13.24 -22.61
C PHE A 801 -33.98 14.09 -22.84
N GLY A 802 -34.14 15.13 -22.02
CA GLY A 802 -35.27 16.06 -22.14
C GLY A 802 -36.50 15.65 -21.32
N TRP A 803 -37.64 16.26 -21.66
CA TRP A 803 -38.91 16.05 -20.95
C TRP A 803 -39.63 14.78 -21.41
N VAL A 804 -40.06 13.98 -20.45
CA VAL A 804 -40.97 12.84 -20.65
C VAL A 804 -42.10 12.92 -19.61
N THR A 805 -43.31 12.52 -20.00
CA THR A 805 -44.45 12.37 -19.08
C THR A 805 -44.75 10.89 -18.91
N ASP A 806 -44.88 10.44 -17.66
CA ASP A 806 -45.19 9.04 -17.35
C ASP A 806 -46.69 8.73 -17.38
N ALA A 807 -47.03 7.46 -17.17
CA ALA A 807 -48.41 6.97 -17.16
C ALA A 807 -49.27 7.55 -16.01
N GLN A 808 -48.67 8.15 -14.97
CA GLN A 808 -49.38 8.80 -13.87
C GLN A 808 -49.46 10.33 -14.04
N GLY A 809 -49.05 10.84 -15.21
CA GLY A 809 -49.08 12.26 -15.52
C GLY A 809 -47.99 13.08 -14.82
N LYS A 810 -46.97 12.45 -14.24
CA LYS A 810 -45.80 13.16 -13.70
C LYS A 810 -44.80 13.43 -14.82
N HIS A 811 -44.07 14.53 -14.68
CA HIS A 811 -43.08 14.95 -15.66
C HIS A 811 -41.66 14.69 -15.16
N HIS A 812 -40.77 14.34 -16.08
CA HIS A 812 -39.39 13.99 -15.79
C HIS A 812 -38.49 14.70 -16.79
N PHE A 813 -37.40 15.29 -16.32
CA PHE A 813 -36.40 15.94 -17.17
C PHE A 813 -35.02 15.36 -16.93
N THR A 814 -34.42 14.78 -17.97
CA THR A 814 -33.05 14.27 -17.91
C THR A 814 -32.07 15.35 -18.39
N CYS A 815 -31.24 15.84 -17.46
CA CYS A 815 -30.17 16.79 -17.70
C CYS A 815 -28.91 16.08 -18.18
N PHE A 816 -28.30 16.57 -19.26
CA PHE A 816 -26.93 16.21 -19.59
C PHE A 816 -25.95 16.85 -18.61
N ILE A 817 -25.11 16.03 -17.99
CA ILE A 817 -24.00 16.46 -17.13
C ILE A 817 -22.73 15.83 -17.68
N GLU A 818 -21.87 16.64 -18.29
CA GLU A 818 -20.66 16.14 -18.95
C GLU A 818 -19.75 15.46 -17.93
N ASN A 819 -19.50 14.17 -18.16
CA ASN A 819 -18.79 13.30 -17.23
C ASN A 819 -19.30 13.40 -15.79
N GLY A 820 -20.59 13.68 -15.54
CA GLY A 820 -21.19 13.75 -14.21
C GLY A 820 -20.51 14.67 -13.19
N ARG A 821 -19.69 15.64 -13.62
CA ARG A 821 -19.08 16.62 -12.71
C ARG A 821 -20.09 17.71 -12.40
N VAL A 822 -20.44 17.88 -11.13
CA VAL A 822 -21.32 18.96 -10.68
C VAL A 822 -20.47 20.04 -10.02
N GLN A 823 -20.32 21.15 -10.73
CA GLN A 823 -19.56 22.33 -10.32
C GLN A 823 -20.10 23.55 -11.05
N ASP A 824 -19.85 24.75 -10.52
CA ASP A 824 -20.07 25.99 -11.26
C ASP A 824 -18.80 26.34 -12.05
N GLU A 825 -18.95 26.79 -13.29
CA GLU A 825 -17.89 27.31 -14.14
C GLU A 825 -18.24 28.74 -14.57
N PRO A 826 -17.27 29.58 -14.99
CA PRO A 826 -17.56 30.90 -15.53
C PRO A 826 -18.63 30.86 -16.62
N GLY A 827 -19.79 31.44 -16.33
CA GLY A 827 -20.93 31.44 -17.23
C GLY A 827 -21.61 30.08 -17.38
N LYS A 828 -21.56 29.19 -16.38
CA LYS A 828 -22.24 27.89 -16.33
C LYS A 828 -22.50 27.52 -14.86
N ASP A 829 -23.58 28.04 -14.29
CA ASP A 829 -23.91 27.88 -12.87
C ASP A 829 -24.65 26.55 -12.60
N PHE A 830 -24.08 25.42 -13.03
CA PHE A 830 -24.73 24.09 -12.97
C PHE A 830 -25.05 23.67 -11.54
N LYS A 831 -24.09 23.75 -10.62
CA LYS A 831 -24.26 23.34 -9.22
C LYS A 831 -25.28 24.24 -8.54
N THR A 832 -25.13 25.56 -8.71
CA THR A 832 -26.07 26.55 -8.17
C THR A 832 -27.49 26.34 -8.73
N GLY A 833 -27.63 26.07 -10.02
CA GLY A 833 -28.93 25.83 -10.64
C GLY A 833 -29.63 24.58 -10.11
N LEU A 834 -28.89 23.48 -9.94
CA LEU A 834 -29.42 22.26 -9.36
C LEU A 834 -29.79 22.43 -7.88
N ARG A 835 -29.04 23.23 -7.11
CA ARG A 835 -29.41 23.62 -5.75
C ARG A 835 -30.73 24.41 -5.72
N GLU A 836 -30.91 25.40 -6.60
CA GLU A 836 -32.17 26.18 -6.64
C GLU A 836 -33.36 25.33 -7.07
N ILE A 837 -33.18 24.39 -8.00
CA ILE A 837 -34.21 23.40 -8.35
C ILE A 837 -34.55 22.53 -7.14
N ALA A 838 -33.55 22.04 -6.41
CA ALA A 838 -33.76 21.19 -5.24
C ALA A 838 -34.54 21.90 -4.11
N LYS A 839 -34.47 23.23 -3.99
CA LYS A 839 -35.25 24.00 -3.00
C LYS A 839 -36.76 23.99 -3.25
N VAL A 840 -37.20 23.82 -4.50
CA VAL A 840 -38.61 23.90 -4.88
C VAL A 840 -39.19 22.58 -5.37
N HIS A 841 -38.36 21.66 -5.85
CA HIS A 841 -38.78 20.37 -6.40
C HIS A 841 -39.43 19.50 -5.31
N LYS A 842 -40.63 18.96 -5.58
CA LYS A 842 -41.31 18.02 -4.67
C LYS A 842 -41.11 16.52 -5.00
N GLY A 843 -40.52 16.21 -6.15
CA GLY A 843 -40.33 14.84 -6.61
C GLY A 843 -39.03 14.19 -6.09
N ARG A 844 -38.25 13.62 -7.01
CA ARG A 844 -36.97 12.96 -6.74
C ARG A 844 -35.89 13.40 -7.74
N PHE A 845 -34.64 13.25 -7.34
CA PHE A 845 -33.51 13.21 -8.27
C PHE A 845 -33.10 11.76 -8.50
N ARG A 846 -32.74 11.41 -9.74
CA ARG A 846 -32.23 10.08 -10.10
C ARG A 846 -30.91 10.21 -10.85
N LEU A 847 -29.85 9.67 -10.28
CA LEU A 847 -28.54 9.61 -10.92
C LEU A 847 -28.50 8.42 -11.86
N THR A 848 -28.08 8.64 -13.11
CA THR A 848 -28.05 7.58 -14.12
C THR A 848 -26.70 6.84 -14.12
N ALA A 849 -26.68 5.64 -14.69
CA ALA A 849 -25.45 4.87 -14.84
C ALA A 849 -24.53 5.45 -15.94
N ASN A 850 -25.01 6.40 -16.74
CA ASN A 850 -24.25 7.19 -17.69
C ASN A 850 -23.76 8.54 -17.12
N GLN A 851 -23.88 8.73 -15.80
CA GLN A 851 -23.38 9.90 -15.06
C GLN A 851 -24.20 11.18 -15.26
N HIS A 852 -25.46 11.05 -15.64
CA HIS A 852 -26.39 12.17 -15.79
C HIS A 852 -27.39 12.23 -14.64
N LEU A 853 -28.29 13.20 -14.70
CA LEU A 853 -29.26 13.48 -13.64
C LEU A 853 -30.66 13.61 -14.20
N ILE A 854 -31.62 12.96 -13.58
CA ILE A 854 -33.04 13.12 -13.88
C ILE A 854 -33.71 13.88 -12.74
N ILE A 855 -34.37 14.98 -13.07
CA ILE A 855 -35.36 15.65 -12.21
C ILE A 855 -36.67 14.93 -12.44
N SER A 856 -37.02 14.03 -11.52
CA SER A 856 -38.09 13.06 -11.69
C SER A 856 -39.29 13.40 -10.81
N GLU A 857 -40.47 12.98 -11.25
CA GLU A 857 -41.75 13.09 -10.54
C GLU A 857 -42.20 14.55 -10.33
N VAL A 858 -41.88 15.44 -11.27
CA VAL A 858 -42.32 16.84 -11.25
C VAL A 858 -43.85 16.88 -11.41
N PRO A 859 -44.58 17.40 -10.41
CA PRO A 859 -46.02 17.60 -10.51
C PRO A 859 -46.38 18.63 -11.60
N THR A 860 -47.53 18.48 -12.25
CA THR A 860 -47.96 19.40 -13.32
C THR A 860 -48.05 20.85 -12.86
N ASP A 861 -48.44 21.11 -11.61
CA ASP A 861 -48.51 22.45 -11.00
C ASP A 861 -47.13 23.09 -10.77
N GLU A 862 -46.05 22.31 -10.76
CA GLU A 862 -44.68 22.81 -10.61
C GLU A 862 -43.89 22.87 -11.93
N LEU A 863 -44.44 22.27 -13.00
CA LEU A 863 -43.74 22.09 -14.27
C LEU A 863 -43.15 23.39 -14.81
N ASP A 864 -43.94 24.47 -14.83
CA ASP A 864 -43.50 25.77 -15.34
C ASP A 864 -42.42 26.41 -14.47
N THR A 865 -42.47 26.20 -13.15
CA THR A 865 -41.44 26.67 -12.23
C THR A 865 -40.11 25.97 -12.50
N ILE A 866 -40.13 24.64 -12.66
CA ILE A 866 -38.94 23.85 -12.97
C ILE A 866 -38.39 24.21 -14.35
N LYS A 867 -39.23 24.36 -15.37
CA LYS A 867 -38.82 24.83 -16.70
C LYS A 867 -38.12 26.18 -16.66
N LYS A 868 -38.66 27.15 -15.92
CA LYS A 868 -38.04 28.47 -15.75
C LYS A 868 -36.67 28.39 -15.07
N LEU A 869 -36.51 27.54 -14.06
CA LEU A 869 -35.23 27.35 -13.39
C LEU A 869 -34.21 26.66 -14.29
N LEU A 870 -34.63 25.60 -15.00
CA LEU A 870 -33.78 24.92 -15.97
C LEU A 870 -33.27 25.90 -17.03
N ALA A 871 -34.16 26.71 -17.62
CA ALA A 871 -33.81 27.73 -18.61
C ALA A 871 -32.89 28.82 -18.02
N LYS A 872 -33.21 29.33 -16.82
CA LYS A 872 -32.40 30.36 -16.13
C LYS A 872 -30.94 29.91 -15.96
N TYR A 873 -30.74 28.64 -15.61
CA TYR A 873 -29.41 28.08 -15.36
C TYR A 873 -28.85 27.30 -16.55
N ARG A 874 -29.52 27.33 -17.72
CA ARG A 874 -29.12 26.63 -18.96
C ARG A 874 -28.94 25.12 -18.80
N LEU A 875 -29.71 24.53 -17.89
CA LEU A 875 -29.79 23.10 -17.63
C LEU A 875 -30.74 22.39 -18.60
N ASP A 876 -31.55 23.13 -19.36
CA ASP A 876 -32.45 22.63 -20.40
C ASP A 876 -31.79 22.47 -21.78
N ASN A 877 -30.47 22.64 -21.90
CA ASN A 877 -29.78 22.46 -23.17
C ASN A 877 -29.80 20.99 -23.60
N LEU A 878 -30.40 20.73 -24.77
CA LEU A 878 -30.45 19.41 -25.41
C LEU A 878 -29.67 19.35 -26.74
N GLN A 879 -29.02 20.45 -27.14
CA GLN A 879 -28.36 20.59 -28.45
C GLN A 879 -26.95 19.97 -28.47
N PHE A 880 -26.83 18.72 -28.05
CA PHE A 880 -25.59 17.95 -28.07
C PHE A 880 -25.62 16.88 -29.17
N SER A 881 -24.46 16.55 -29.72
CA SER A 881 -24.34 15.44 -30.68
C SER A 881 -24.69 14.09 -30.04
N GLY A 882 -25.14 13.14 -30.86
CA GLY A 882 -25.37 11.76 -30.43
C GLY A 882 -24.10 11.11 -29.86
N LEU A 883 -22.93 11.48 -30.38
CA LEU A 883 -21.63 11.08 -29.85
C LEU A 883 -21.43 11.56 -28.41
N ARG A 884 -21.62 12.87 -28.13
CA ARG A 884 -21.38 13.41 -26.79
C ARG A 884 -22.37 12.85 -25.76
N LEU A 885 -23.64 12.72 -26.12
CA LEU A 885 -24.69 12.17 -25.26
C LEU A 885 -24.46 10.70 -24.90
N SER A 886 -23.71 9.95 -25.70
CA SER A 886 -23.39 8.54 -25.47
C SER A 886 -21.97 8.33 -24.93
N SER A 887 -21.28 9.41 -24.58
CA SER A 887 -19.88 9.37 -24.14
C SER A 887 -19.72 9.47 -22.63
N SER A 888 -18.73 8.76 -22.08
CA SER A 888 -18.39 8.88 -20.65
C SER A 888 -16.92 8.61 -20.34
N ALA A 889 -16.42 9.33 -19.33
CA ALA A 889 -15.09 9.16 -18.77
C ALA A 889 -15.10 8.74 -17.29
N CYS A 890 -13.98 8.20 -16.82
CA CYS A 890 -13.72 8.07 -15.39
C CYS A 890 -12.95 9.29 -14.88
N VAL A 891 -12.90 9.48 -13.56
CA VAL A 891 -12.19 10.61 -12.93
C VAL A 891 -10.73 10.70 -13.41
N ALA A 892 -9.97 9.61 -13.27
CA ALA A 892 -8.53 9.60 -13.53
C ALA A 892 -7.79 10.68 -12.70
N PHE A 893 -6.93 11.48 -13.33
CA PHE A 893 -6.24 12.58 -12.66
C PHE A 893 -7.22 13.69 -12.22
N PRO A 894 -6.88 14.47 -11.18
CA PRO A 894 -5.65 14.40 -10.39
C PRO A 894 -5.74 13.39 -9.21
N THR A 895 -6.94 12.96 -8.82
CA THR A 895 -7.15 12.29 -7.52
C THR A 895 -7.02 10.76 -7.57
N CYS A 896 -7.15 10.12 -8.73
CA CYS A 896 -7.04 8.67 -8.81
C CYS A 896 -5.57 8.24 -8.71
N GLY A 897 -5.20 7.59 -7.61
CA GLY A 897 -3.85 7.00 -7.42
C GLY A 897 -3.47 5.88 -8.41
N LEU A 898 -4.38 5.46 -9.29
CA LEU A 898 -4.14 4.43 -10.32
C LEU A 898 -4.14 4.97 -11.75
N ALA A 899 -4.40 6.26 -11.95
CA ALA A 899 -4.45 6.84 -13.30
C ALA A 899 -3.07 6.81 -13.97
N MET A 900 -3.05 6.41 -15.24
CA MET A 900 -1.87 6.40 -16.11
C MET A 900 -1.95 7.50 -17.16
N ALA A 901 -3.17 7.85 -17.60
CA ALA A 901 -3.46 8.95 -18.52
C ALA A 901 -4.70 9.74 -18.06
N GLU A 902 -4.93 10.89 -18.67
CA GLU A 902 -6.15 11.68 -18.47
C GLU A 902 -7.41 10.92 -18.90
N SER A 903 -8.55 11.35 -18.38
CA SER A 903 -9.85 10.81 -18.79
C SER A 903 -10.95 11.86 -18.70
N GLU A 904 -11.43 12.20 -17.51
CA GLU A 904 -12.51 13.18 -17.31
C GLU A 904 -12.18 14.55 -17.91
N ARG A 905 -10.95 15.04 -17.68
CA ARG A 905 -10.48 16.34 -18.17
C ARG A 905 -10.23 16.37 -19.68
N TYR A 906 -9.90 15.22 -20.26
CA TYR A 906 -9.47 15.11 -21.65
C TYR A 906 -10.59 14.71 -22.61
N LEU A 907 -11.54 13.87 -22.18
CA LEU A 907 -12.61 13.38 -23.05
C LEU A 907 -13.39 14.51 -23.75
N PRO A 908 -13.79 15.62 -23.09
CA PRO A 908 -14.49 16.71 -23.77
C PRO A 908 -13.71 17.30 -24.95
N VAL A 909 -12.39 17.48 -24.79
CA VAL A 909 -11.50 18.00 -25.85
C VAL A 909 -11.41 17.05 -27.04
N LEU A 910 -11.34 15.74 -26.79
CA LEU A 910 -11.35 14.75 -27.85
C LEU A 910 -12.72 14.70 -28.55
N ILE A 911 -13.81 14.75 -27.78
CA ILE A 911 -15.18 14.71 -28.30
C ILE A 911 -15.45 15.91 -29.20
N ASP A 912 -15.03 17.13 -28.84
CA ASP A 912 -15.16 18.32 -29.70
C ASP A 912 -14.62 18.06 -31.12
N LYS A 913 -13.43 17.44 -31.21
CA LYS A 913 -12.74 17.16 -32.47
C LYS A 913 -13.40 16.03 -33.26
N VAL A 914 -13.87 14.98 -32.59
CA VAL A 914 -14.56 13.86 -33.24
C VAL A 914 -15.99 14.24 -33.64
N GLU A 915 -16.65 15.12 -32.89
CA GLU A 915 -17.97 15.67 -33.22
C GLU A 915 -17.92 16.42 -34.55
N THR A 916 -16.89 17.26 -34.79
CA THR A 916 -16.69 17.90 -36.10
C THR A 916 -16.60 16.88 -37.23
N ILE A 917 -15.89 15.76 -37.02
CA ILE A 917 -15.80 14.69 -38.02
C ILE A 917 -17.18 14.07 -38.28
N CYS A 918 -17.97 13.81 -37.24
CA CYS A 918 -19.32 13.29 -37.39
C CYS A 918 -20.21 14.27 -38.18
N GLU A 919 -20.15 15.56 -37.86
CA GLU A 919 -20.94 16.60 -38.53
C GLU A 919 -20.60 16.76 -40.02
N GLU A 920 -19.31 16.78 -40.36
CA GLU A 920 -18.84 16.82 -41.76
C GLU A 920 -19.40 15.65 -42.60
N ASN A 921 -19.78 14.54 -41.96
CA ASN A 921 -20.32 13.35 -42.59
C ASN A 921 -21.82 13.14 -42.36
N GLY A 922 -22.54 14.16 -41.83
CA GLY A 922 -23.99 14.10 -41.61
C GLY A 922 -24.43 13.21 -40.45
N LEU A 923 -23.51 12.86 -39.55
CA LEU A 923 -23.72 11.94 -38.42
C LEU A 923 -23.93 12.67 -37.07
N ARG A 924 -24.33 13.95 -37.07
CA ARG A 924 -24.48 14.75 -35.83
C ARG A 924 -25.37 14.05 -34.79
N ASN A 925 -26.48 13.47 -35.23
CA ASN A 925 -27.47 12.83 -34.36
C ASN A 925 -27.23 11.33 -34.19
N ASP A 926 -26.23 10.76 -34.87
CA ASP A 926 -25.88 9.37 -34.74
C ASP A 926 -25.10 9.13 -33.44
N SER A 927 -25.58 8.17 -32.67
CA SER A 927 -24.95 7.76 -31.41
C SER A 927 -23.85 6.74 -31.72
N ILE A 928 -22.61 7.08 -31.36
CA ILE A 928 -21.46 6.19 -31.38
C ILE A 928 -20.95 6.11 -29.94
N VAL A 929 -21.18 5.00 -29.25
CA VAL A 929 -20.87 4.86 -27.82
C VAL A 929 -19.36 4.90 -27.63
N MET A 930 -18.85 6.05 -27.17
CA MET A 930 -17.42 6.29 -26.93
C MET A 930 -17.10 6.38 -25.44
N ARG A 931 -16.12 5.62 -24.96
CA ARG A 931 -15.79 5.61 -23.53
C ARG A 931 -14.30 5.73 -23.28
N MET A 932 -13.94 6.47 -22.24
CA MET A 932 -12.54 6.69 -21.87
C MET A 932 -12.28 6.32 -20.42
N THR A 933 -11.14 5.68 -20.16
CA THR A 933 -10.65 5.47 -18.80
C THR A 933 -9.15 5.69 -18.71
N GLY A 934 -8.67 6.32 -17.65
CA GLY A 934 -7.25 6.64 -17.50
C GLY A 934 -6.33 5.47 -17.16
N CYS A 935 -6.86 4.25 -16.95
CA CYS A 935 -6.09 3.03 -16.65
C CYS A 935 -6.94 1.76 -16.96
N PRO A 936 -6.37 0.55 -17.00
CA PRO A 936 -7.07 -0.65 -17.47
C PRO A 936 -8.12 -1.22 -16.48
N ASN A 937 -8.35 -0.56 -15.34
CA ASN A 937 -9.41 -0.95 -14.40
C ASN A 937 -10.84 -0.83 -14.98
N GLY A 938 -11.04 0.01 -16.01
CA GLY A 938 -12.30 0.08 -16.74
C GLY A 938 -13.46 0.74 -15.98
N CYS A 939 -13.21 1.80 -15.20
CA CYS A 939 -14.21 2.47 -14.36
C CYS A 939 -15.40 3.07 -15.13
N ALA A 940 -15.18 3.52 -16.37
CA ALA A 940 -16.23 4.02 -17.28
C ALA A 940 -16.79 2.92 -18.20
N ARG A 941 -16.50 1.64 -17.94
CA ARG A 941 -16.95 0.49 -18.73
C ARG A 941 -16.54 0.58 -20.23
N PRO A 942 -15.25 0.84 -20.53
CA PRO A 942 -14.77 1.07 -21.89
C PRO A 942 -14.87 -0.17 -22.75
N TYR A 943 -14.75 -1.38 -22.17
CA TYR A 943 -14.68 -2.63 -22.93
C TYR A 943 -16.01 -3.08 -23.56
N LEU A 944 -17.12 -2.41 -23.23
CA LEU A 944 -18.43 -2.62 -23.85
C LEU A 944 -18.82 -1.49 -24.81
N ALA A 945 -17.95 -0.50 -25.01
CA ALA A 945 -18.19 0.61 -25.94
C ALA A 945 -17.89 0.21 -27.38
N GLU A 946 -18.55 0.83 -28.35
CA GLU A 946 -18.26 0.64 -29.77
C GLU A 946 -16.83 1.10 -30.12
N VAL A 947 -16.41 2.21 -29.52
CA VAL A 947 -15.03 2.73 -29.54
C VAL A 947 -14.61 3.15 -28.13
N ALA A 948 -13.38 2.81 -27.72
CA ALA A 948 -12.90 3.22 -26.41
C ALA A 948 -11.40 3.47 -26.34
N PHE A 949 -11.03 4.24 -25.32
CA PHE A 949 -9.64 4.61 -25.02
C PHE A 949 -9.30 4.25 -23.57
N VAL A 950 -8.22 3.48 -23.39
CA VAL A 950 -7.74 3.05 -22.07
C VAL A 950 -6.32 3.54 -21.87
N GLY A 951 -6.11 4.44 -20.90
CA GLY A 951 -4.82 5.09 -20.65
C GLY A 951 -3.69 4.10 -20.40
N LYS A 952 -2.54 4.33 -21.05
CA LYS A 952 -1.27 3.61 -20.86
C LYS A 952 -0.20 4.50 -20.23
N ALA A 953 -0.14 5.75 -20.64
CA ALA A 953 0.78 6.78 -20.15
C ALA A 953 0.19 8.18 -20.45
N PRO A 954 0.73 9.27 -19.91
CA PRO A 954 0.24 10.62 -20.22
C PRO A 954 0.17 10.85 -21.75
N GLY A 955 -1.03 11.21 -22.25
CA GLY A 955 -1.28 11.42 -23.68
C GLY A 955 -1.33 10.17 -24.57
N SER A 956 -1.24 8.97 -23.99
CA SER A 956 -1.17 7.67 -24.70
C SER A 956 -2.26 6.71 -24.25
N TYR A 957 -2.97 6.12 -25.22
CA TYR A 957 -4.13 5.26 -24.99
C TYR A 957 -4.08 3.98 -25.82
N LEU A 958 -4.57 2.89 -25.24
CA LEU A 958 -5.03 1.70 -25.96
C LEU A 958 -6.37 2.04 -26.63
N MET A 959 -6.48 1.82 -27.94
CA MET A 959 -7.72 2.02 -28.71
C MET A 959 -8.43 0.68 -28.94
N LEU A 960 -9.71 0.65 -28.60
CA LEU A 960 -10.57 -0.53 -28.69
C LEU A 960 -11.72 -0.28 -29.66
N LEU A 961 -12.10 -1.29 -30.45
CA LEU A 961 -13.20 -1.22 -31.43
C LEU A 961 -14.10 -2.47 -31.41
N GLY A 962 -15.35 -2.33 -31.85
CA GLY A 962 -16.22 -3.47 -32.15
C GLY A 962 -17.15 -3.91 -31.02
N GLY A 963 -17.23 -3.14 -29.94
CA GLY A 963 -18.23 -3.38 -28.88
C GLY A 963 -19.64 -3.19 -29.41
N GLY A 964 -20.62 -3.84 -28.79
CA GLY A 964 -22.02 -3.74 -29.21
C GLY A 964 -22.66 -2.46 -28.67
N TYR A 965 -23.48 -1.77 -29.47
CA TYR A 965 -24.16 -0.53 -29.09
C TYR A 965 -24.99 -0.66 -27.80
N TYR A 966 -25.61 -1.82 -27.56
CA TYR A 966 -26.43 -2.07 -26.37
C TYR A 966 -25.62 -2.55 -25.16
N GLY A 967 -24.28 -2.64 -25.26
CA GLY A 967 -23.41 -3.19 -24.22
C GLY A 967 -23.45 -4.73 -24.13
N GLN A 968 -23.91 -5.40 -25.19
CA GLN A 968 -24.08 -6.86 -25.28
C GLN A 968 -22.84 -7.61 -25.79
N ARG A 969 -21.84 -6.89 -26.30
CA ARG A 969 -20.61 -7.48 -26.88
C ARG A 969 -19.39 -6.66 -26.47
N LEU A 970 -18.31 -7.37 -26.11
CA LEU A 970 -17.02 -6.76 -25.83
C LEU A 970 -16.38 -6.20 -27.11
N ASN A 971 -15.71 -5.07 -27.03
CA ASN A 971 -14.78 -4.62 -28.07
C ASN A 971 -13.49 -5.45 -28.04
N LYS A 972 -12.55 -5.12 -28.93
CA LYS A 972 -11.24 -5.75 -29.08
C LYS A 972 -10.16 -4.71 -29.29
N ILE A 973 -8.92 -5.04 -28.94
CA ILE A 973 -7.76 -4.16 -29.12
C ILE A 973 -7.53 -3.92 -30.62
N TYR A 974 -7.70 -2.67 -31.05
CA TYR A 974 -7.39 -2.24 -32.42
C TYR A 974 -5.98 -1.69 -32.52
N ARG A 975 -5.56 -0.80 -31.59
CA ARG A 975 -4.20 -0.26 -31.52
C ARG A 975 -3.74 -0.20 -30.08
N GLU A 976 -2.53 -0.66 -29.81
CA GLU A 976 -2.01 -0.75 -28.45
C GLU A 976 -1.59 0.59 -27.84
N ASN A 977 -1.23 1.55 -28.69
CA ASN A 977 -0.79 2.87 -28.30
C ASN A 977 -1.16 3.88 -29.37
N VAL A 978 -2.01 4.83 -29.03
CA VAL A 978 -2.38 5.96 -29.87
C VAL A 978 -2.32 7.26 -29.08
N THR A 979 -1.79 8.29 -29.75
CA THR A 979 -1.86 9.70 -29.35
C THR A 979 -3.07 10.37 -29.99
N GLU A 980 -3.46 11.55 -29.52
CA GLU A 980 -4.60 12.29 -30.11
C GLU A 980 -4.53 12.46 -31.64
N PRO A 981 -3.41 12.91 -32.24
CA PRO A 981 -3.34 13.05 -33.70
C PRO A 981 -3.58 11.73 -34.43
N GLN A 982 -3.07 10.62 -33.87
CA GLN A 982 -3.28 9.29 -34.43
C GLN A 982 -4.75 8.84 -34.28
N ILE A 983 -5.38 9.12 -33.14
CA ILE A 983 -6.81 8.84 -32.93
C ILE A 983 -7.64 9.52 -34.03
N LEU A 984 -7.41 10.82 -34.27
CA LEU A 984 -8.16 11.58 -35.27
C LEU A 984 -7.86 11.10 -36.70
N ALA A 985 -6.60 10.79 -37.01
CA ALA A 985 -6.20 10.24 -38.31
C ALA A 985 -6.84 8.88 -38.61
N ILE A 986 -7.06 8.05 -37.58
CA ILE A 986 -7.75 6.76 -37.69
C ILE A 986 -9.26 6.97 -37.84
N LEU A 987 -9.86 7.78 -36.95
CA LEU A 987 -11.33 7.92 -36.89
C LEU A 987 -11.89 8.70 -38.09
N ARG A 988 -11.19 9.70 -38.60
CA ARG A 988 -11.69 10.55 -39.70
C ARG A 988 -12.11 9.76 -40.95
N PRO A 989 -11.24 8.92 -41.57
CA PRO A 989 -11.65 8.10 -42.71
C PRO A 989 -12.63 6.98 -42.30
N MET A 990 -12.53 6.45 -41.08
CA MET A 990 -13.40 5.37 -40.60
C MET A 990 -14.85 5.81 -40.43
N ILE A 991 -15.09 6.97 -39.80
CA ILE A 991 -16.41 7.58 -39.62
C ILE A 991 -17.00 7.97 -40.97
N LYS A 992 -16.20 8.52 -41.89
CA LYS A 992 -16.63 8.79 -43.27
C LYS A 992 -17.13 7.53 -43.97
N ARG A 993 -16.39 6.41 -43.86
CA ARG A 993 -16.82 5.14 -44.43
C ARG A 993 -18.08 4.61 -43.76
N TYR A 994 -18.20 4.73 -42.43
CA TYR A 994 -19.44 4.37 -41.73
C TYR A 994 -20.65 5.14 -42.29
N ALA A 995 -20.52 6.45 -42.48
CA ALA A 995 -21.60 7.27 -43.05
C ALA A 995 -22.05 6.79 -44.44
N LEU A 996 -21.10 6.37 -45.29
CA LEU A 996 -21.34 6.00 -46.68
C LEU A 996 -21.74 4.53 -46.89
N GLU A 997 -21.22 3.64 -46.06
CA GLU A 997 -21.27 2.19 -46.30
C GLU A 997 -22.12 1.42 -45.28
N ARG A 998 -22.65 2.07 -44.23
CA ARG A 998 -23.50 1.41 -43.24
C ARG A 998 -24.78 0.86 -43.87
N LYS A 999 -25.23 -0.29 -43.37
CA LYS A 999 -26.58 -0.81 -43.68
C LYS A 999 -27.63 -0.05 -42.86
N GLU A 1000 -28.87 -0.13 -43.29
CA GLU A 1000 -30.00 0.43 -42.53
C GLU A 1000 -30.04 -0.17 -41.11
N GLY A 1001 -30.10 0.70 -40.10
CA GLY A 1001 -30.10 0.31 -38.69
C GLY A 1001 -28.75 -0.19 -38.14
N GLU A 1002 -27.70 -0.28 -38.95
CA GLU A 1002 -26.38 -0.75 -38.50
C GLU A 1002 -25.69 0.29 -37.62
N ARG A 1003 -25.21 -0.16 -36.46
CA ARG A 1003 -24.47 0.66 -35.50
C ARG A 1003 -22.96 0.62 -35.79
N PHE A 1004 -22.22 1.61 -35.32
CA PHE A 1004 -20.79 1.78 -35.63
C PHE A 1004 -19.95 0.57 -35.23
N GLY A 1005 -20.21 -0.02 -34.06
CA GLY A 1005 -19.53 -1.20 -33.56
C GLY A 1005 -19.75 -2.47 -34.40
N ASP A 1006 -20.93 -2.60 -35.02
CA ASP A 1006 -21.21 -3.70 -35.96
C ASP A 1006 -20.59 -3.42 -37.33
N PHE A 1007 -20.65 -2.16 -37.78
CA PHE A 1007 -20.01 -1.70 -39.00
C PHE A 1007 -18.50 -1.98 -39.01
N VAL A 1008 -17.78 -1.64 -37.94
CA VAL A 1008 -16.32 -1.82 -37.91
C VAL A 1008 -15.91 -3.30 -37.99
N ILE A 1009 -16.75 -4.21 -37.52
CA ILE A 1009 -16.55 -5.65 -37.68
C ILE A 1009 -16.84 -6.06 -39.13
N ARG A 1010 -18.02 -5.70 -39.66
CA ARG A 1010 -18.41 -6.04 -41.03
C ARG A 1010 -17.44 -5.48 -42.08
N ALA A 1011 -16.95 -4.27 -41.87
CA ALA A 1011 -16.02 -3.59 -42.76
C ALA A 1011 -14.57 -4.09 -42.63
N GLY A 1012 -14.30 -5.07 -41.75
CA GLY A 1012 -13.00 -5.72 -41.58
C GLY A 1012 -11.99 -4.91 -40.77
N TYR A 1013 -12.40 -3.85 -40.07
CA TYR A 1013 -11.45 -3.10 -39.23
C TYR A 1013 -10.99 -3.92 -38.04
N ILE A 1014 -11.84 -4.78 -37.47
CA ILE A 1014 -11.52 -5.60 -36.31
C ILE A 1014 -12.38 -6.86 -36.26
N SER A 1015 -11.82 -7.95 -35.74
CA SER A 1015 -12.59 -9.18 -35.49
C SER A 1015 -13.55 -9.04 -34.30
N ALA A 1016 -14.70 -9.73 -34.35
CA ALA A 1016 -15.63 -9.77 -33.22
C ALA A 1016 -15.01 -10.48 -31.99
N THR A 1017 -15.34 -10.00 -30.80
CA THR A 1017 -15.04 -10.74 -29.55
C THR A 1017 -16.18 -11.71 -29.25
N THR A 1018 -15.90 -13.01 -29.22
CA THR A 1018 -16.89 -14.08 -28.98
C THR A 1018 -17.01 -14.46 -27.51
N SER A 1019 -15.94 -14.29 -26.73
CA SER A 1019 -15.92 -14.52 -25.28
C SER A 1019 -14.83 -13.65 -24.63
N GLY A 1020 -14.88 -13.50 -23.31
CA GLY A 1020 -13.84 -12.78 -22.56
C GLY A 1020 -12.45 -13.43 -22.72
N LYS A 1021 -12.37 -14.78 -22.74
CA LYS A 1021 -11.11 -15.51 -22.92
C LYS A 1021 -10.46 -15.26 -24.28
N ALA A 1022 -11.29 -15.06 -25.32
CA ALA A 1022 -10.83 -14.76 -26.68
C ALA A 1022 -10.60 -13.26 -26.93
N TRP A 1023 -10.58 -12.42 -25.90
CA TRP A 1023 -10.46 -10.96 -26.07
C TRP A 1023 -9.14 -10.51 -26.72
N TYR A 1024 -8.05 -11.23 -26.46
CA TYR A 1024 -6.74 -10.97 -27.08
C TYR A 1024 -6.56 -11.61 -28.46
N GLU A 1025 -7.41 -12.58 -28.83
CA GLU A 1025 -7.29 -13.30 -30.10
C GLU A 1025 -7.75 -12.40 -31.25
N GLY A 1026 -6.95 -12.26 -32.32
CA GLY A 1026 -7.32 -11.44 -33.49
C GLY A 1026 -7.36 -9.93 -33.24
N MET A 1027 -6.56 -9.44 -32.27
CA MET A 1027 -6.30 -8.01 -32.07
C MET A 1027 -5.42 -7.41 -33.19
N GLY A 1028 -5.41 -6.08 -33.31
CA GLY A 1028 -4.56 -5.36 -34.28
C GLY A 1028 -5.21 -5.09 -35.65
N GLY A 1029 -6.46 -5.53 -35.85
CA GLY A 1029 -7.22 -5.37 -37.09
C GLY A 1029 -7.04 -6.50 -38.10
N GLU A 1030 -7.82 -6.50 -39.19
CA GLU A 1030 -7.83 -7.57 -40.20
C GLU A 1030 -7.41 -7.07 -41.59
N GLY A 1031 -6.89 -7.99 -42.42
CA GLY A 1031 -6.53 -7.69 -43.82
C GLY A 1031 -5.64 -6.46 -43.94
N GLN A 1032 -6.09 -5.47 -44.73
CA GLN A 1032 -5.39 -4.20 -44.94
C GLN A 1032 -5.39 -3.25 -43.72
N TYR A 1033 -6.27 -3.48 -42.74
CA TYR A 1033 -6.33 -2.69 -41.50
C TYR A 1033 -5.54 -3.32 -40.37
N ARG A 1034 -5.08 -4.56 -40.58
CA ARG A 1034 -4.09 -5.16 -39.70
C ARG A 1034 -2.91 -4.23 -39.66
N GLU A 1035 -2.45 -3.93 -38.46
CA GLU A 1035 -1.26 -3.14 -38.26
C GLU A 1035 -0.11 -3.82 -39.00
N ALA A 1036 0.21 -3.30 -40.19
CA ALA A 1036 1.28 -3.83 -41.02
C ALA A 1036 2.49 -3.92 -40.11
N THR A 1037 3.02 -5.12 -39.97
CA THR A 1037 4.44 -5.30 -39.70
C THR A 1037 5.13 -4.34 -40.64
N LEU A 1038 5.59 -3.20 -40.11
CA LEU A 1038 6.52 -2.35 -40.80
C LEU A 1038 7.70 -3.29 -41.06
N GLN A 1039 7.75 -3.79 -42.30
CA GLN A 1039 8.81 -4.66 -42.79
C GLN A 1039 10.16 -3.99 -42.65
#